data_AF-A0A1G9I9C0-F1
#
_entry.id   AF-A0A1G9I9C0-F1
#
_cell.length_a   1.000
_cell.length_b   1.000
_cell.length_c   1.000
_cell.angle_alpha   90.00
_cell.angle_beta   90.00
_cell.angle_gamma   90.00
#
_symmetry.space_group_name_H-M   'P 1'
#
loop_
_entity.id
_entity.type
_entity.pdbx_description
1 polymer ?
#
loop_
_entity_poly.entity_id
_entity_poly.type
_entity_poly.pdbx_seq_one_letter_code
_entity_poly.pdbx_strand_id
1 'polypeptide(L)'
;MSTAYTPFFYTEYISYYGDYYYSENSTSRYNDVIVNEWQGYFNGKLDKKSLQYLLTIATAKGVDSVYEHMKGKIAALPNGMPELKSLKLNKKKVNAFFDYLQLAKSTESFAATDVTYSWEPQPQINVPTALEIQIIKQLKKAKDPFIKQRLWFQLVRYYYFMERGDSSISTDASKTLSTFNAYKTTFPQNMMYHRTLGYVAGWYYKNKDYATSNYLNSLCYNYSNEAKIPAEWSFRPQEEADWIKTLQMAKTTAEKATLWHLLGIHYDPQRAIQEIIKLDPKSEKLDLLLARVVNVTEYNLGNFYQSTPDSASKENLKRNTALISGIALKNNTSKPYFWNLSAGYLNFLNQNYTAARSFYKTAKEQLPKDEKLVMAQYKILDWTLYVKELKKIDAKVEAQMIEPLTWFANLKDGKDTIPSLRFYKALDESISNVSALYKKQGDMVKANAFKSYYEFYADNNKIELMKALLQKQKKSTFEQVMLRYYPFDIHDLYYHQSQVLTYQDKIDEAIVMMDKSESSGFIMPANPFNIRINDCHDCDHEVKPTKDMYALDVLKTMRDIKMEIKQGKNVYNNTYLLANAFYNISFYGNSRIFYQGKVMEADGNTPFEIPSTFRNMVLSNKIAEGYYLMAANAAKTKEQKARCIFMASKCERNESYNKEYNKPQNANESYWNVNIEPVFYGKYFSVLKTQYEDTKFYSEAIKECGYFRSYDDKIKNY
;
A
#
# COMPACT_ATOMS: atom_id res chain seq x y z
N MET A 1 -12.25 25.86 1.04
CA MET A 1 -10.80 25.83 0.74
C MET A 1 -10.62 25.57 -0.75
N SER A 2 -9.62 26.17 -1.38
CA SER A 2 -9.22 25.80 -2.73
C SER A 2 -8.78 24.34 -2.73
N THR A 3 -9.57 23.44 -3.31
CA THR A 3 -9.22 22.02 -3.48
C THR A 3 -7.98 21.86 -4.37
N ALA A 4 -7.58 22.94 -5.05
CA ALA A 4 -6.48 23.02 -5.99
C ALA A 4 -5.09 22.80 -5.39
N TYR A 5 -4.89 22.96 -4.09
CA TYR A 5 -3.58 22.82 -3.43
C TYR A 5 -3.65 21.90 -2.19
N THR A 6 -4.66 21.02 -2.15
CA THR A 6 -4.81 20.05 -1.06
C THR A 6 -3.62 19.09 -1.06
N PRO A 7 -2.94 18.85 0.07
CA PRO A 7 -1.78 17.97 0.09
C PRO A 7 -2.20 16.53 -0.26
N PHE A 8 -1.78 16.06 -1.44
CA PHE A 8 -1.74 14.64 -1.75
C PHE A 8 -0.61 13.99 -0.95
N PHE A 9 -0.77 12.70 -0.69
CA PHE A 9 0.21 11.88 -0.02
C PHE A 9 1.58 11.97 -0.72
N TYR A 10 2.66 12.09 0.04
CA TYR A 10 3.99 11.85 -0.48
C TYR A 10 4.28 10.35 -0.46
N THR A 11 4.49 9.78 -1.65
CA THR A 11 5.38 8.64 -1.82
C THR A 11 6.45 9.04 -2.83
N GLU A 12 7.59 8.37 -2.81
CA GLU A 12 8.61 8.55 -3.86
C GLU A 12 8.08 8.22 -5.27
N TYR A 13 6.94 7.52 -5.35
CA TYR A 13 6.34 7.02 -6.58
C TYR A 13 5.09 7.80 -7.04
N ILE A 14 4.53 8.70 -6.23
CA ILE A 14 3.33 9.48 -6.57
C ILE A 14 3.74 10.93 -6.87
N SER A 15 3.57 11.31 -8.15
CA SER A 15 3.70 12.72 -8.59
C SER A 15 2.56 13.58 -8.04
N TYR A 16 2.75 14.90 -7.94
CA TYR A 16 1.68 15.78 -7.47
C TYR A 16 0.48 15.72 -8.42
N TYR A 17 -0.72 15.78 -7.83
CA TYR A 17 -2.00 15.78 -8.56
C TYR A 17 -2.33 14.50 -9.37
N GLY A 18 -1.68 13.36 -9.10
CA GLY A 18 -2.00 12.07 -9.72
C GLY A 18 -1.96 10.90 -8.73
N ASP A 19 -2.65 9.80 -9.05
CA ASP A 19 -2.55 8.52 -8.32
C ASP A 19 -1.46 7.64 -8.97
N TYR A 20 -0.90 6.70 -8.20
CA TYR A 20 0.20 5.77 -8.56
C TYR A 20 -0.10 4.95 -9.82
N TYR A 21 -1.38 4.79 -10.14
CA TYR A 21 -1.85 4.14 -11.35
C TYR A 21 -2.38 5.20 -12.32
N TYR A 22 -1.57 5.51 -13.32
CA TYR A 22 -1.97 5.97 -14.64
C TYR A 22 -3.50 5.99 -14.86
N SER A 23 -4.15 7.12 -14.54
CA SER A 23 -5.24 7.58 -15.39
C SER A 23 -4.59 8.55 -16.38
N GLU A 24 -4.10 7.94 -17.46
CA GLU A 24 -3.77 8.55 -18.75
C GLU A 24 -5.00 9.24 -19.38
N ASN A 25 -5.72 10.03 -18.60
CA ASN A 25 -6.82 10.85 -19.08
C ASN A 25 -6.29 12.07 -19.86
N SER A 26 -5.13 11.98 -20.52
CA SER A 26 -4.58 13.08 -21.34
C SER A 26 -5.58 13.48 -22.43
N THR A 27 -6.31 12.52 -22.98
CA THR A 27 -7.35 12.69 -24.00
C THR A 27 -8.69 13.15 -23.42
N SER A 28 -9.01 12.82 -22.17
CA SER A 28 -10.31 13.09 -21.54
C SER A 28 -10.33 14.24 -20.52
N ARG A 29 -9.16 14.76 -20.10
CA ARG A 29 -8.96 15.77 -19.04
C ARG A 29 -9.83 17.00 -19.16
N TYR A 30 -10.10 17.44 -20.38
CA TYR A 30 -10.84 18.66 -20.66
C TYR A 30 -12.29 18.41 -21.08
N ASN A 31 -12.77 17.15 -21.08
CA ASN A 31 -14.08 16.79 -21.60
C ASN A 31 -15.20 17.56 -20.91
N ASP A 32 -15.24 17.55 -19.58
CA ASP A 32 -16.27 18.25 -18.81
C ASP A 32 -16.23 19.76 -19.04
N VAL A 33 -15.04 20.35 -19.10
CA VAL A 33 -14.87 21.78 -19.39
C VAL A 33 -15.42 22.12 -20.77
N ILE A 34 -15.06 21.34 -21.80
CA ILE A 34 -15.52 21.56 -23.17
C ILE A 34 -17.05 21.38 -23.26
N VAL A 35 -17.62 20.36 -22.62
CA VAL A 35 -19.07 20.12 -22.58
C VAL A 35 -19.80 21.29 -21.91
N ASN A 36 -19.31 21.77 -20.77
CA ASN A 36 -19.89 22.91 -20.06
C ASN A 36 -19.83 24.20 -20.88
N GLU A 37 -18.72 24.47 -21.56
CA GLU A 37 -18.59 25.65 -22.44
C GLU A 37 -19.58 25.60 -23.62
N TRP A 38 -19.74 24.44 -24.26
CA TRP A 38 -20.72 24.27 -25.36
C TRP A 38 -22.16 24.31 -24.86
N GLN A 39 -22.44 23.78 -23.67
CA GLN A 39 -23.76 23.92 -23.05
C GLN A 39 -24.10 25.39 -22.82
N GLY A 40 -23.13 26.17 -22.30
CA GLY A 40 -23.25 27.62 -22.16
C GLY A 40 -23.50 28.33 -23.50
N TYR A 41 -22.78 27.94 -24.56
CA TYR A 41 -23.00 28.48 -25.91
C TYR A 41 -24.42 28.26 -26.44
N PHE A 42 -25.06 27.14 -26.08
CA PHE A 42 -26.46 26.86 -26.41
C PHE A 42 -27.47 27.34 -25.35
N ASN A 43 -27.03 28.11 -24.35
CA ASN A 43 -27.86 28.60 -23.23
C ASN A 43 -28.60 27.45 -22.51
N GLY A 44 -27.96 26.29 -22.36
CA GLY A 44 -28.54 25.11 -21.72
C GLY A 44 -29.58 24.35 -22.54
N LYS A 45 -29.93 24.81 -23.75
CA LYS A 45 -30.97 24.16 -24.59
C LYS A 45 -30.52 22.83 -25.21
N LEU A 46 -29.22 22.59 -25.30
CA LEU A 46 -28.65 21.31 -25.68
C LEU A 46 -28.07 20.67 -24.42
N ASP A 47 -28.53 19.48 -24.08
CA ASP A 47 -28.20 18.82 -22.82
C ASP A 47 -26.78 18.26 -22.81
N LYS A 48 -26.23 18.04 -21.61
CA LYS A 48 -24.85 17.56 -21.44
C LYS A 48 -24.62 16.18 -22.04
N LYS A 49 -25.62 15.28 -22.03
CA LYS A 49 -25.47 13.91 -22.54
C LYS A 49 -25.31 13.94 -24.06
N SER A 50 -26.14 14.73 -24.75
CA SER A 50 -26.02 14.96 -26.20
C SER A 50 -24.68 15.61 -26.57
N LEU A 51 -24.25 16.62 -25.80
CA LEU A 51 -22.95 17.28 -26.01
C LEU A 51 -21.77 16.33 -25.77
N GLN A 52 -21.79 15.55 -24.70
CA GLN A 52 -20.76 14.55 -24.41
C GLN A 52 -20.60 13.59 -25.58
N TYR A 53 -21.71 13.07 -26.10
CA TYR A 53 -21.68 12.18 -27.26
C TYR A 53 -21.01 12.85 -28.46
N LEU A 54 -21.50 14.03 -28.86
CA LEU A 54 -21.01 14.72 -30.07
C LEU A 54 -19.55 15.16 -29.96
N LEU A 55 -19.12 15.61 -28.79
CA LEU A 55 -17.79 16.17 -28.58
C LEU A 55 -16.73 15.10 -28.35
N THR A 56 -17.03 14.05 -27.59
CA THR A 56 -15.98 13.14 -27.08
C THR A 56 -16.15 11.69 -27.49
N ILE A 57 -17.31 11.28 -28.02
CA ILE A 57 -17.60 9.87 -28.35
C ILE A 57 -17.76 9.69 -29.87
N ALA A 58 -18.46 10.62 -30.52
CA ALA A 58 -18.80 10.50 -31.93
C ALA A 58 -17.55 10.57 -32.82
N THR A 59 -17.49 9.67 -33.82
CA THR A 59 -16.60 9.80 -34.97
C THR A 59 -17.10 10.92 -35.89
N ALA A 60 -16.27 11.36 -36.85
CA ALA A 60 -16.70 12.33 -37.87
C ALA A 60 -17.99 11.88 -38.59
N LYS A 61 -18.11 10.58 -38.94
CA LYS A 61 -19.33 10.02 -39.54
C LYS A 61 -20.53 10.07 -38.58
N GLY A 62 -20.31 9.84 -37.29
CA GLY A 62 -21.36 9.94 -36.27
C GLY A 62 -21.89 11.36 -36.13
N VAL A 63 -20.99 12.36 -36.13
CA VAL A 63 -21.34 13.78 -36.13
C VAL A 63 -22.14 14.15 -37.37
N ASP A 64 -21.69 13.74 -38.56
CA ASP A 64 -22.40 13.96 -39.82
C ASP A 64 -23.80 13.34 -39.81
N SER A 65 -23.93 12.12 -39.28
CA SER A 65 -25.21 11.41 -39.21
C SER A 65 -26.23 12.16 -38.35
N VAL A 66 -25.82 12.63 -37.16
CA VAL A 66 -26.69 13.44 -36.29
C VAL A 66 -27.09 14.74 -36.97
N TYR A 67 -26.16 15.41 -37.66
CA TYR A 67 -26.45 16.68 -38.33
C TYR A 67 -27.42 16.53 -39.50
N GLU A 68 -27.23 15.52 -40.36
CA GLU A 68 -28.10 15.28 -41.51
C GLU A 68 -29.48 14.75 -41.08
N HIS A 69 -29.57 14.00 -39.97
CA HIS A 69 -30.85 13.66 -39.35
C HIS A 69 -31.59 14.90 -38.84
N MET A 70 -30.89 15.80 -38.15
CA MET A 70 -31.46 17.07 -37.69
C MET A 70 -31.99 17.93 -38.87
N LYS A 71 -31.36 17.86 -40.05
CA LYS A 71 -31.84 18.50 -41.29
C LYS A 71 -32.98 17.76 -41.97
N GLY A 72 -33.37 16.57 -41.48
CA GLY A 72 -34.43 15.75 -42.05
C GLY A 72 -34.02 14.93 -43.28
N LYS A 73 -32.72 14.80 -43.57
CA LYS A 73 -32.20 14.02 -44.71
C LYS A 73 -31.96 12.54 -44.38
N ILE A 74 -31.78 12.22 -43.11
CA ILE A 74 -31.74 10.85 -42.59
C ILE A 74 -33.02 10.62 -41.79
N ALA A 75 -33.72 9.51 -42.02
CA ALA A 75 -35.02 9.25 -41.42
C ALA A 75 -34.94 8.80 -39.95
N ALA A 76 -33.94 8.00 -39.59
CA ALA A 76 -33.73 7.48 -38.24
C ALA A 76 -32.25 7.37 -37.89
N LEU A 77 -31.91 7.55 -36.61
CA LEU A 77 -30.55 7.39 -36.09
C LEU A 77 -30.39 6.03 -35.39
N PRO A 78 -29.19 5.42 -35.43
CA PRO A 78 -28.86 4.27 -34.59
C PRO A 78 -29.05 4.55 -33.09
N ASN A 79 -29.35 3.48 -32.32
CA ASN A 79 -29.52 3.57 -30.87
C ASN A 79 -28.29 4.17 -30.17
N GLY A 80 -28.54 5.12 -29.27
CA GLY A 80 -27.50 5.81 -28.49
C GLY A 80 -27.00 7.13 -29.09
N MET A 81 -27.37 7.47 -30.33
CA MET A 81 -27.12 8.80 -30.90
C MET A 81 -28.14 9.84 -30.38
N PRO A 82 -27.73 11.09 -30.16
CA PRO A 82 -28.64 12.13 -29.67
C PRO A 82 -29.63 12.58 -30.74
N GLU A 83 -30.90 12.67 -30.34
CA GLU A 83 -31.99 13.19 -31.17
C GLU A 83 -32.11 14.71 -31.01
N LEU A 84 -31.77 15.47 -32.06
CA LEU A 84 -31.74 16.93 -32.02
C LEU A 84 -32.86 17.60 -32.81
N LYS A 85 -33.58 16.86 -33.66
CA LYS A 85 -34.57 17.41 -34.60
C LYS A 85 -35.75 18.09 -33.89
N SER A 86 -36.12 17.57 -32.72
CA SER A 86 -37.20 18.10 -31.88
C SER A 86 -36.79 19.35 -31.07
N LEU A 87 -35.49 19.67 -30.99
CA LEU A 87 -34.99 20.77 -30.18
C LEU A 87 -35.06 22.11 -30.94
N LYS A 88 -35.64 23.13 -30.28
CA LYS A 88 -35.70 24.51 -30.81
C LYS A 88 -34.37 25.25 -30.59
N LEU A 89 -33.37 24.90 -31.40
CA LEU A 89 -32.02 25.49 -31.35
C LEU A 89 -31.84 26.64 -32.37
N ASN A 90 -30.93 27.57 -32.10
CA ASN A 90 -30.60 28.65 -33.02
C ASN A 90 -29.87 28.10 -34.26
N LYS A 91 -30.47 28.24 -35.44
CA LYS A 91 -29.92 27.69 -36.71
C LYS A 91 -28.50 28.15 -37.03
N LYS A 92 -28.15 29.41 -36.75
CA LYS A 92 -26.78 29.92 -36.99
C LYS A 92 -25.77 29.26 -36.04
N LYS A 93 -26.12 29.12 -34.75
CA LYS A 93 -25.26 28.46 -33.75
C LYS A 93 -25.06 26.97 -34.05
N VAL A 94 -26.13 26.29 -34.46
CA VAL A 94 -26.10 24.87 -34.85
C VAL A 94 -25.19 24.66 -36.05
N ASN A 95 -25.38 25.43 -37.13
CA ASN A 95 -24.52 25.31 -38.30
C ASN A 95 -23.06 25.58 -37.96
N ALA A 96 -22.77 26.63 -37.18
CA ALA A 96 -21.41 26.93 -36.77
C ALA A 96 -20.80 25.86 -35.86
N PHE A 97 -21.60 25.23 -35.00
CA PHE A 97 -21.17 24.11 -34.15
C PHE A 97 -20.79 22.88 -34.98
N PHE A 98 -21.65 22.44 -35.91
CA PHE A 98 -21.36 21.28 -36.74
C PHE A 98 -20.24 21.55 -37.75
N ASP A 99 -20.16 22.75 -38.34
CA ASP A 99 -19.05 23.17 -39.20
C ASP A 99 -17.71 23.12 -38.44
N TYR A 100 -17.71 23.58 -37.18
CA TYR A 100 -16.53 23.47 -36.31
C TYR A 100 -16.21 22.03 -35.94
N LEU A 101 -17.23 21.25 -35.54
CA LEU A 101 -17.06 19.91 -35.01
C LEU A 101 -16.48 18.96 -36.07
N GLN A 102 -16.92 19.08 -37.32
CA GLN A 102 -16.35 18.33 -38.45
C GLN A 102 -14.83 18.54 -38.55
N LEU A 103 -14.41 19.81 -38.47
CA LEU A 103 -13.00 20.18 -38.53
C LEU A 103 -12.24 19.71 -37.29
N ALA A 104 -12.81 19.89 -36.09
CA ALA A 104 -12.20 19.45 -34.85
C ALA A 104 -11.97 17.93 -34.84
N LYS A 105 -12.94 17.14 -35.32
CA LYS A 105 -12.81 15.68 -35.49
C LYS A 105 -11.72 15.30 -36.48
N SER A 106 -11.58 16.04 -37.58
CA SER A 106 -10.47 15.79 -38.53
C SER A 106 -9.08 16.04 -37.93
N THR A 107 -8.96 16.85 -36.88
CA THR A 107 -7.67 17.08 -36.19
C THR A 107 -7.32 16.01 -35.15
N GLU A 108 -8.25 15.14 -34.75
CA GLU A 108 -8.00 14.11 -33.74
C GLU A 108 -6.95 13.10 -34.21
N SER A 109 -6.84 12.84 -35.51
CA SER A 109 -5.88 11.89 -36.11
C SER A 109 -4.41 12.16 -35.77
N PHE A 110 -4.04 13.40 -35.48
CA PHE A 110 -2.69 13.78 -35.08
C PHE A 110 -2.58 14.32 -33.65
N ALA A 111 -3.70 14.67 -33.02
CA ALA A 111 -3.73 15.37 -31.73
C ALA A 111 -4.34 14.54 -30.57
N ALA A 112 -4.97 13.41 -30.86
CA ALA A 112 -5.59 12.51 -29.88
C ALA A 112 -5.22 11.05 -30.23
N THR A 113 -3.99 10.67 -29.90
CA THR A 113 -3.48 9.30 -30.08
C THR A 113 -3.59 8.53 -28.77
N ASP A 114 -4.29 7.40 -28.79
CA ASP A 114 -4.35 6.48 -27.65
C ASP A 114 -3.08 5.62 -27.65
N VAL A 115 -2.07 6.09 -26.92
CA VAL A 115 -0.89 5.30 -26.58
C VAL A 115 -1.07 4.92 -25.11
N THR A 116 -1.23 3.63 -24.85
CA THR A 116 -1.51 3.12 -23.48
C THR A 116 -0.22 2.92 -22.70
N TYR A 117 0.91 2.72 -23.39
CA TYR A 117 2.20 2.46 -22.76
C TYR A 117 3.36 3.13 -23.49
N SER A 118 4.29 3.72 -22.72
CA SER A 118 5.46 4.45 -23.26
C SER A 118 6.46 3.56 -24.01
N TRP A 119 6.37 2.24 -23.86
CA TRP A 119 7.21 1.26 -24.55
C TRP A 119 6.58 0.69 -25.84
N GLU A 120 5.34 1.07 -26.16
CA GLU A 120 4.74 0.73 -27.45
C GLU A 120 5.26 1.66 -28.56
N PRO A 121 5.35 1.16 -29.82
CA PRO A 121 5.68 2.00 -30.97
C PRO A 121 4.73 3.20 -31.03
N GLN A 122 5.29 4.40 -30.91
CA GLN A 122 4.51 5.63 -30.98
C GLN A 122 3.98 5.81 -32.40
N PRO A 123 2.68 6.11 -32.59
CA PRO A 123 2.12 6.26 -33.92
C PRO A 123 2.83 7.40 -34.65
N GLN A 124 3.19 7.16 -35.92
CA GLN A 124 3.74 8.21 -36.75
C GLN A 124 2.67 9.29 -36.95
N ILE A 125 2.93 10.48 -36.41
CA ILE A 125 2.00 11.60 -36.53
C ILE A 125 2.15 12.22 -37.91
N ASN A 126 1.09 12.10 -38.72
CA ASN A 126 0.99 12.73 -40.02
C ASN A 126 -0.04 13.85 -39.96
N VAL A 127 0.35 15.05 -40.40
CA VAL A 127 -0.47 16.26 -40.33
C VAL A 127 -0.93 16.64 -41.75
N PRO A 128 -2.22 16.43 -42.12
CA PRO A 128 -2.67 16.65 -43.48
C PRO A 128 -2.65 18.11 -43.92
N THR A 129 -1.91 18.45 -44.99
CA THR A 129 -1.79 19.82 -45.52
C THR A 129 -3.14 20.46 -45.88
N ALA A 130 -4.11 19.66 -46.33
CA ALA A 130 -5.45 20.15 -46.67
C ALA A 130 -6.18 20.78 -45.47
N LEU A 131 -5.86 20.38 -44.24
CA LEU A 131 -6.48 20.94 -43.03
C LEU A 131 -6.05 22.37 -42.77
N GLU A 132 -4.80 22.76 -43.07
CA GLU A 132 -4.34 24.15 -42.93
C GLU A 132 -5.28 25.11 -43.70
N ILE A 133 -5.53 24.80 -44.97
CA ILE A 133 -6.37 25.60 -45.86
C ILE A 133 -7.80 25.69 -45.31
N GLN A 134 -8.35 24.57 -44.84
CA GLN A 134 -9.71 24.51 -44.30
C GLN A 134 -9.85 25.31 -43.01
N ILE A 135 -8.92 25.16 -42.04
CA ILE A 135 -8.94 25.90 -40.78
C ILE A 135 -8.83 27.40 -41.04
N ILE A 136 -7.88 27.83 -41.89
CA ILE A 136 -7.69 29.26 -42.21
C ILE A 136 -8.94 29.84 -42.87
N LYS A 137 -9.55 29.12 -43.82
CA LYS A 137 -10.78 29.56 -44.50
C LYS A 137 -11.91 29.76 -43.50
N GLN A 138 -12.11 28.81 -42.58
CA GLN A 138 -13.16 28.91 -41.56
C GLN A 138 -12.85 30.00 -40.54
N LEU A 139 -11.59 30.17 -40.11
CA LEU A 139 -11.17 31.20 -39.17
C LEU A 139 -11.43 32.61 -39.73
N LYS A 140 -11.15 32.83 -41.02
CA LYS A 140 -11.44 34.11 -41.71
C LYS A 140 -12.94 34.36 -41.87
N LYS A 141 -13.73 33.31 -42.12
CA LYS A 141 -15.19 33.39 -42.29
C LYS A 141 -15.94 33.58 -40.95
N ALA A 142 -15.41 33.03 -39.86
CA ALA A 142 -16.06 33.03 -38.55
C ALA A 142 -16.19 34.44 -37.97
N LYS A 143 -17.43 34.85 -37.70
CA LYS A 143 -17.76 36.12 -37.02
C LYS A 143 -18.07 35.94 -35.54
N ASP A 144 -18.53 34.75 -35.15
CA ASP A 144 -18.83 34.42 -33.76
C ASP A 144 -17.52 34.29 -32.96
N PRO A 145 -17.28 35.10 -31.90
CA PRO A 145 -16.04 35.06 -31.13
C PRO A 145 -15.76 33.70 -30.49
N PHE A 146 -16.80 32.98 -30.05
CA PHE A 146 -16.68 31.67 -29.40
C PHE A 146 -16.17 30.61 -30.39
N ILE A 147 -16.70 30.63 -31.62
CA ILE A 147 -16.26 29.75 -32.70
C ILE A 147 -14.87 30.14 -33.20
N LYS A 148 -14.62 31.45 -33.37
CA LYS A 148 -13.34 31.95 -33.86
C LYS A 148 -12.18 31.62 -32.92
N GLN A 149 -12.37 31.70 -31.59
CA GLN A 149 -11.37 31.30 -30.59
C GLN A 149 -11.01 29.81 -30.72
N ARG A 150 -12.01 28.95 -30.94
CA ARG A 150 -11.80 27.50 -31.08
C ARG A 150 -11.10 27.15 -32.38
N LEU A 151 -11.40 27.85 -33.48
CA LEU A 151 -10.69 27.69 -34.76
C LEU A 151 -9.24 28.19 -34.64
N TRP A 152 -9.01 29.27 -33.90
CA TRP A 152 -7.66 29.75 -33.58
C TRP A 152 -6.86 28.71 -32.79
N PHE A 153 -7.45 28.11 -31.74
CA PHE A 153 -6.85 26.99 -31.03
C PHE A 153 -6.50 25.83 -31.97
N GLN A 154 -7.41 25.44 -32.86
CA GLN A 154 -7.14 24.36 -33.83
C GLN A 154 -5.97 24.69 -34.75
N LEU A 155 -5.85 25.94 -35.21
CA LEU A 155 -4.76 26.35 -36.10
C LEU A 155 -3.40 26.37 -35.38
N VAL A 156 -3.34 26.90 -34.15
CA VAL A 156 -2.11 26.88 -33.35
C VAL A 156 -1.69 25.43 -33.06
N ARG A 157 -2.64 24.57 -32.68
CA ARG A 157 -2.39 23.14 -32.46
C ARG A 157 -1.87 22.46 -33.72
N TYR A 158 -2.51 22.71 -34.87
CA TYR A 158 -2.06 22.20 -36.16
C TYR A 158 -0.60 22.57 -36.45
N TYR A 159 -0.25 23.86 -36.31
CA TYR A 159 1.12 24.31 -36.54
C TYR A 159 2.12 23.74 -35.55
N TYR A 160 1.74 23.59 -34.28
CA TYR A 160 2.59 22.91 -33.31
C TYR A 160 2.93 21.48 -33.78
N PHE A 161 1.95 20.69 -34.19
CA PHE A 161 2.22 19.31 -34.64
C PHE A 161 3.01 19.24 -35.95
N MET A 162 2.87 20.23 -36.81
CA MET A 162 3.69 20.38 -38.02
C MET A 162 5.15 20.72 -37.69
N GLU A 163 5.38 21.61 -36.71
CA GLU A 163 6.71 22.15 -36.38
C GLU A 163 7.45 21.35 -35.30
N ARG A 164 6.77 20.59 -34.43
CA ARG A 164 7.37 19.98 -33.23
C ARG A 164 8.51 18.98 -33.51
N GLY A 165 8.65 18.51 -34.74
CA GLY A 165 9.71 17.59 -35.18
C GLY A 165 10.92 18.31 -35.80
N ASP A 166 10.84 19.62 -36.00
CA ASP A 166 11.85 20.43 -36.69
C ASP A 166 12.42 21.49 -35.74
N SER A 167 13.59 21.22 -35.17
CA SER A 167 14.28 22.14 -34.28
C SER A 167 15.07 23.25 -35.01
N SER A 168 14.99 23.34 -36.33
CA SER A 168 15.66 24.39 -37.12
C SER A 168 14.82 25.66 -37.27
N ILE A 169 13.52 25.60 -36.94
CA ILE A 169 12.58 26.70 -37.09
C ILE A 169 12.88 27.78 -36.04
N SER A 170 13.30 28.97 -36.50
CA SER A 170 13.50 30.13 -35.63
C SER A 170 12.16 30.68 -35.10
N THR A 171 12.23 31.50 -34.04
CA THR A 171 11.04 32.15 -33.45
C THR A 171 10.27 32.99 -34.46
N ASP A 172 10.98 33.70 -35.34
CA ASP A 172 10.38 34.59 -36.34
C ASP A 172 9.75 33.82 -37.51
N ALA A 173 10.28 32.62 -37.81
CA ALA A 173 9.75 31.74 -38.87
C ALA A 173 8.59 30.86 -38.39
N SER A 174 8.36 30.74 -37.08
CA SER A 174 7.32 29.84 -36.54
C SER A 174 5.90 30.34 -36.87
N LYS A 175 5.15 29.49 -37.57
CA LYS A 175 3.70 29.64 -37.77
C LYS A 175 2.94 29.43 -36.47
N THR A 176 3.41 28.56 -35.56
CA THR A 176 2.82 28.37 -34.22
C THR A 176 2.80 29.70 -33.45
N LEU A 177 3.97 30.35 -33.34
CA LEU A 177 4.13 31.59 -32.58
C LEU A 177 3.42 32.77 -33.24
N SER A 178 3.59 32.96 -34.55
CA SER A 178 2.95 34.06 -35.28
C SER A 178 1.42 33.97 -35.24
N THR A 179 0.86 32.75 -35.37
CA THR A 179 -0.60 32.53 -35.26
C THR A 179 -1.12 32.80 -33.85
N PHE A 180 -0.40 32.40 -32.80
CA PHE A 180 -0.77 32.74 -31.43
C PHE A 180 -0.75 34.26 -31.22
N ASN A 181 0.35 34.91 -31.61
CA ASN A 181 0.56 36.34 -31.41
C ASN A 181 -0.47 37.20 -32.15
N ALA A 182 -0.96 36.77 -33.32
CA ALA A 182 -1.98 37.48 -34.08
C ALA A 182 -3.32 37.64 -33.33
N TYR A 183 -3.64 36.76 -32.37
CA TYR A 183 -4.93 36.74 -31.67
C TYR A 183 -4.84 36.78 -30.14
N LYS A 184 -3.64 36.79 -29.54
CA LYS A 184 -3.45 36.71 -28.09
C LYS A 184 -4.15 37.80 -27.27
N THR A 185 -4.40 38.97 -27.86
CA THR A 185 -5.14 40.08 -27.23
C THR A 185 -6.61 40.14 -27.64
N THR A 186 -7.03 39.33 -28.61
CA THR A 186 -8.39 39.34 -29.16
C THR A 186 -9.38 38.53 -28.32
N PHE A 187 -8.92 37.45 -27.69
CA PHE A 187 -9.77 36.50 -26.99
C PHE A 187 -9.60 36.57 -25.47
N PRO A 188 -10.65 36.26 -24.69
CA PRO A 188 -10.53 36.19 -23.23
C PRO A 188 -9.58 35.07 -22.81
N GLN A 189 -8.87 35.27 -21.71
CA GLN A 189 -7.94 34.30 -21.11
C GLN A 189 -8.67 33.17 -20.37
N ASN A 190 -9.60 32.50 -21.06
CA ASN A 190 -10.35 31.35 -20.54
C ASN A 190 -9.53 30.04 -20.71
N MET A 191 -10.16 28.88 -20.50
CA MET A 191 -9.48 27.59 -20.63
C MET A 191 -8.97 27.34 -22.04
N MET A 192 -9.75 27.69 -23.07
CA MET A 192 -9.32 27.55 -24.46
C MET A 192 -8.05 28.35 -24.74
N TYR A 193 -7.94 29.57 -24.21
CA TYR A 193 -6.72 30.38 -24.32
C TYR A 193 -5.51 29.70 -23.67
N HIS A 194 -5.65 29.20 -22.45
CA HIS A 194 -4.54 28.53 -21.74
C HIS A 194 -4.15 27.20 -22.38
N ARG A 195 -5.11 26.47 -22.97
CA ARG A 195 -4.81 25.30 -23.81
C ARG A 195 -4.02 25.68 -25.07
N THR A 196 -4.35 26.80 -25.71
CA THR A 196 -3.54 27.34 -26.81
C THR A 196 -2.14 27.74 -26.33
N LEU A 197 -2.04 28.39 -25.17
CA LEU A 197 -0.78 28.79 -24.54
C LEU A 197 0.12 27.60 -24.22
N GLY A 198 -0.46 26.47 -23.80
CA GLY A 198 0.27 25.22 -23.57
C GLY A 198 0.99 24.70 -24.82
N TYR A 199 0.40 24.83 -26.00
CA TYR A 199 1.08 24.47 -27.26
C TYR A 199 2.25 25.41 -27.59
N VAL A 200 2.10 26.71 -27.29
CA VAL A 200 3.18 27.70 -27.42
C VAL A 200 4.32 27.38 -26.44
N ALA A 201 4.01 27.08 -25.18
CA ALA A 201 4.98 26.64 -24.19
C ALA A 201 5.71 25.36 -24.66
N GLY A 202 4.95 24.39 -25.19
CA GLY A 202 5.51 23.17 -25.78
C GLY A 202 6.44 23.42 -26.96
N TRP A 203 6.16 24.43 -27.79
CA TRP A 203 7.05 24.82 -28.90
C TRP A 203 8.39 25.34 -28.37
N TYR A 204 8.37 26.25 -27.38
CA TYR A 204 9.60 26.75 -26.74
C TYR A 204 10.37 25.64 -26.04
N TYR A 205 9.67 24.73 -25.36
CA TYR A 205 10.28 23.55 -24.74
C TYR A 205 11.07 22.70 -25.74
N LYS A 206 10.48 22.39 -26.91
CA LYS A 206 11.14 21.59 -27.95
C LYS A 206 12.35 22.30 -28.56
N ASN A 207 12.31 23.62 -28.62
CA ASN A 207 13.43 24.45 -29.09
C ASN A 207 14.43 24.83 -27.97
N LYS A 208 14.34 24.18 -26.80
CA LYS A 208 15.25 24.36 -25.65
C LYS A 208 15.26 25.77 -25.04
N ASP A 209 14.28 26.62 -25.35
CA ASP A 209 14.05 27.86 -24.61
C ASP A 209 13.20 27.55 -23.37
N TYR A 210 13.86 26.96 -22.37
CA TYR A 210 13.20 26.56 -21.14
C TYR A 210 12.74 27.77 -20.31
N ALA A 211 13.42 28.92 -20.41
CA ALA A 211 13.02 30.10 -19.66
C ALA A 211 11.63 30.60 -20.07
N THR A 212 11.41 30.77 -21.39
CA THR A 212 10.10 31.16 -21.91
C THR A 212 9.06 30.06 -21.66
N SER A 213 9.41 28.80 -21.92
CA SER A 213 8.52 27.66 -21.69
C SER A 213 8.02 27.60 -20.23
N ASN A 214 8.94 27.72 -19.27
CA ASN A 214 8.64 27.66 -17.84
C ASN A 214 7.71 28.81 -17.41
N TYR A 215 7.95 30.03 -17.91
CA TYR A 215 7.07 31.17 -17.63
C TYR A 215 5.65 30.91 -18.15
N LEU A 216 5.51 30.48 -19.41
CA LEU A 216 4.21 30.21 -20.01
C LEU A 216 3.46 29.06 -19.31
N ASN A 217 4.17 27.98 -18.96
CA ASN A 217 3.61 26.90 -18.16
C ASN A 217 3.16 27.37 -16.78
N SER A 218 3.87 28.31 -16.14
CA SER A 218 3.44 28.87 -14.85
C SER A 218 2.10 29.61 -14.94
N LEU A 219 1.82 30.29 -16.05
CA LEU A 219 0.53 30.93 -16.30
C LEU A 219 -0.59 29.90 -16.43
N CYS A 220 -0.34 28.82 -17.19
CA CYS A 220 -1.27 27.68 -17.30
C CYS A 220 -1.54 27.03 -15.94
N TYR A 221 -0.48 26.78 -15.15
CA TYR A 221 -0.56 26.16 -13.84
C TYR A 221 -1.41 26.99 -12.86
N ASN A 222 -1.26 28.31 -12.87
CA ASN A 222 -2.02 29.19 -11.96
C ASN A 222 -3.49 29.40 -12.39
N TYR A 223 -3.86 29.03 -13.62
CA TYR A 223 -5.20 29.30 -14.15
C TYR A 223 -6.27 28.31 -13.66
N SER A 224 -6.00 27.00 -13.66
CA SER A 224 -7.01 25.97 -13.36
C SER A 224 -6.41 24.62 -12.99
N ASN A 225 -7.17 23.79 -12.26
CA ASN A 225 -6.74 22.44 -11.88
C ASN A 225 -6.48 21.54 -13.10
N GLU A 226 -7.28 21.65 -14.15
CA GLU A 226 -7.13 20.89 -15.38
C GLU A 226 -5.81 21.21 -16.10
N ALA A 227 -5.31 22.44 -15.95
CA ALA A 227 -4.05 22.89 -16.57
C ALA A 227 -2.82 22.64 -15.68
N LYS A 228 -2.98 22.40 -14.37
CA LYS A 228 -1.86 22.21 -13.42
C LYS A 228 -0.95 21.05 -13.79
N ILE A 229 -1.51 19.86 -13.93
CA ILE A 229 -0.75 18.62 -14.20
C ILE A 229 0.11 18.74 -15.47
N PRO A 230 -0.45 19.05 -16.66
CA PRO A 230 0.38 19.13 -17.86
C PRO A 230 1.40 20.27 -17.82
N ALA A 231 1.08 21.39 -17.16
CA ALA A 231 2.01 22.49 -16.99
C ALA A 231 3.16 22.16 -16.04
N GLU A 232 2.88 21.45 -14.94
CA GLU A 232 3.86 20.94 -13.99
C GLU A 232 4.81 19.95 -14.67
N TRP A 233 4.29 18.93 -15.38
CA TRP A 233 5.12 17.96 -16.10
C TRP A 233 6.00 18.59 -17.19
N SER A 234 5.57 19.74 -17.73
CA SER A 234 6.32 20.48 -18.75
C SER A 234 7.28 21.51 -18.17
N PHE A 235 7.30 21.69 -16.85
CA PHE A 235 8.18 22.62 -16.15
C PHE A 235 9.56 22.01 -15.99
N ARG A 236 10.59 22.70 -16.50
CA ARG A 236 11.98 22.21 -16.52
C ARG A 236 12.98 23.33 -16.22
N PRO A 237 13.19 23.66 -14.93
CA PRO A 237 14.30 24.52 -14.54
C PRO A 237 15.59 23.69 -14.64
N GLN A 238 16.50 24.06 -15.55
CA GLN A 238 17.77 23.33 -15.73
C GLN A 238 18.88 23.95 -14.89
N GLU A 239 19.16 25.22 -15.12
CA GLU A 239 20.30 25.94 -14.53
C GLU A 239 19.83 27.28 -13.95
N GLU A 240 20.58 27.83 -12.99
CA GLU A 240 20.24 29.06 -12.29
C GLU A 240 20.07 30.26 -13.26
N ALA A 241 20.86 30.32 -14.34
CA ALA A 241 20.75 31.38 -15.33
C ALA A 241 19.39 31.38 -16.06
N ASP A 242 18.87 30.21 -16.42
CA ASP A 242 17.55 30.08 -17.05
C ASP A 242 16.44 30.37 -16.05
N TRP A 243 16.65 30.00 -14.79
CA TRP A 243 15.73 30.31 -13.70
C TRP A 243 15.58 31.82 -13.48
N ILE A 244 16.71 32.55 -13.42
CA ILE A 244 16.72 34.02 -13.31
C ILE A 244 15.96 34.66 -14.50
N LYS A 245 16.21 34.20 -15.73
CA LYS A 245 15.48 34.68 -16.92
C LYS A 245 13.98 34.42 -16.82
N THR A 246 13.60 33.23 -16.36
CA THR A 246 12.18 32.86 -16.14
C THR A 246 11.52 33.82 -15.15
N LEU A 247 12.17 34.09 -14.02
CA LEU A 247 11.67 35.01 -12.99
C LEU A 247 11.53 36.46 -13.47
N GLN A 248 12.42 36.90 -14.35
CA GLN A 248 12.36 38.25 -14.94
C GLN A 248 11.14 38.45 -15.85
N MET A 249 10.59 37.38 -16.42
CA MET A 249 9.38 37.45 -17.25
C MET A 249 8.10 37.63 -16.43
N ALA A 250 8.11 37.24 -15.14
CA ALA A 250 6.96 37.33 -14.26
C ALA A 250 6.65 38.78 -13.87
N LYS A 251 5.41 39.21 -14.14
CA LYS A 251 4.99 40.61 -14.03
C LYS A 251 4.43 40.98 -12.67
N THR A 252 3.91 39.99 -11.94
CA THR A 252 3.23 40.20 -10.66
C THR A 252 3.86 39.36 -9.56
N THR A 253 3.66 39.77 -8.30
CA THR A 253 4.04 38.97 -7.12
C THR A 253 3.44 37.57 -7.17
N ALA A 254 2.19 37.45 -7.64
CA ALA A 254 1.50 36.16 -7.79
C ALA A 254 2.15 35.25 -8.85
N GLU A 255 2.57 35.81 -10.00
CA GLU A 255 3.32 35.07 -11.03
C GLU A 255 4.66 34.58 -10.49
N LYS A 256 5.42 35.46 -9.81
CA LYS A 256 6.69 35.09 -9.17
C LYS A 256 6.50 34.00 -8.12
N ALA A 257 5.48 34.11 -7.28
CA ALA A 257 5.15 33.09 -6.28
C ALA A 257 4.77 31.75 -6.93
N THR A 258 4.07 31.75 -8.07
CA THR A 258 3.76 30.53 -8.83
C THR A 258 5.01 29.85 -9.36
N LEU A 259 5.94 30.64 -9.92
CA LEU A 259 7.22 30.12 -10.38
C LEU A 259 7.98 29.46 -9.22
N TRP A 260 8.17 30.18 -8.10
CA TRP A 260 8.84 29.61 -6.93
C TRP A 260 8.16 28.35 -6.43
N HIS A 261 6.83 28.31 -6.49
CA HIS A 261 6.07 27.14 -6.11
C HIS A 261 6.38 25.92 -6.98
N LEU A 262 6.37 26.09 -8.31
CA LEU A 262 6.74 25.03 -9.25
C LEU A 262 8.19 24.55 -9.05
N LEU A 263 9.14 25.47 -8.79
CA LEU A 263 10.51 25.09 -8.44
C LEU A 263 10.57 24.27 -7.14
N GLY A 264 9.84 24.70 -6.12
CA GLY A 264 9.84 24.07 -4.80
C GLY A 264 9.20 22.69 -4.76
N ILE A 265 8.22 22.43 -5.63
CA ILE A 265 7.54 21.13 -5.74
C ILE A 265 8.52 20.02 -6.12
N HIS A 266 9.48 20.30 -7.01
CA HIS A 266 10.35 19.29 -7.61
C HIS A 266 11.82 19.35 -7.19
N TYR A 267 12.34 20.55 -6.87
CA TYR A 267 13.79 20.76 -6.79
C TYR A 267 14.22 21.36 -5.45
N ASP A 268 13.73 22.55 -5.11
CA ASP A 268 14.25 23.34 -3.98
C ASP A 268 13.12 23.95 -3.13
N PRO A 269 12.43 23.13 -2.31
CA PRO A 269 11.31 23.59 -1.49
C PRO A 269 11.73 24.62 -0.43
N GLN A 270 12.96 24.53 0.09
CA GLN A 270 13.45 25.41 1.15
C GLN A 270 13.61 26.84 0.64
N ARG A 271 14.31 27.02 -0.49
CA ARG A 271 14.46 28.32 -1.14
C ARG A 271 13.12 28.86 -1.60
N ALA A 272 12.29 28.02 -2.23
CA ALA A 272 10.96 28.42 -2.68
C ALA A 272 10.08 28.97 -1.54
N ILE A 273 10.04 28.28 -0.39
CA ILE A 273 9.30 28.76 0.79
C ILE A 273 9.83 30.13 1.25
N GLN A 274 11.14 30.29 1.35
CA GLN A 274 11.74 31.55 1.79
C GLN A 274 11.37 32.72 0.86
N GLU A 275 11.47 32.51 -0.45
CA GLU A 275 11.16 33.54 -1.44
C GLU A 275 9.66 33.85 -1.51
N ILE A 276 8.79 32.84 -1.44
CA ILE A 276 7.34 33.07 -1.40
C ILE A 276 6.95 33.82 -0.12
N ILE A 277 7.51 33.52 1.05
CA ILE A 277 7.25 34.26 2.30
C ILE A 277 7.63 35.73 2.19
N LYS A 278 8.72 36.07 1.48
CA LYS A 278 9.12 37.46 1.22
C LYS A 278 8.15 38.17 0.29
N LEU A 279 7.62 37.45 -0.72
CA LEU A 279 6.70 37.98 -1.72
C LEU A 279 5.28 38.15 -1.19
N ASP A 280 4.74 37.10 -0.56
CA ASP A 280 3.40 37.05 0.01
C ASP A 280 3.34 35.94 1.09
N PRO A 281 3.45 36.30 2.39
CA PRO A 281 3.40 35.32 3.47
C PRO A 281 2.03 34.62 3.61
N LYS A 282 0.98 35.13 2.98
CA LYS A 282 -0.37 34.55 3.01
C LYS A 282 -0.71 33.72 1.77
N SER A 283 0.25 33.53 0.86
CA SER A 283 0.07 32.76 -0.36
C SER A 283 -0.35 31.31 -0.06
N GLU A 284 -1.44 30.85 -0.68
CA GLU A 284 -1.93 29.46 -0.53
C GLU A 284 -0.94 28.39 -1.03
N LYS A 285 0.01 28.79 -1.88
CA LYS A 285 1.07 27.93 -2.44
C LYS A 285 2.01 27.40 -1.37
N LEU A 286 2.12 28.11 -0.25
CA LEU A 286 2.95 27.73 0.87
C LEU A 286 2.46 26.47 1.57
N ASP A 287 1.15 26.23 1.61
CA ASP A 287 0.57 25.09 2.33
C ASP A 287 1.06 23.75 1.77
N LEU A 288 1.08 23.62 0.44
CA LEU A 288 1.55 22.41 -0.23
C LEU A 288 3.06 22.21 -0.05
N LEU A 289 3.86 23.28 -0.14
CA LEU A 289 5.31 23.19 0.08
C LEU A 289 5.64 22.81 1.54
N LEU A 290 4.92 23.37 2.51
CA LEU A 290 5.09 23.02 3.92
C LEU A 290 4.82 21.53 4.15
N ALA A 291 3.69 21.02 3.65
CA ALA A 291 3.37 19.60 3.73
C ALA A 291 4.47 18.74 3.10
N ARG A 292 5.01 19.15 1.94
CA ARG A 292 6.10 18.43 1.29
C ARG A 292 7.37 18.39 2.11
N VAL A 293 7.80 19.53 2.64
CA VAL A 293 9.01 19.61 3.46
C VAL A 293 8.89 18.67 4.65
N VAL A 294 7.74 18.64 5.32
CA VAL A 294 7.49 17.69 6.41
C VAL A 294 7.58 16.24 5.93
N ASN A 295 6.88 15.89 4.85
CA ASN A 295 6.83 14.53 4.34
C ASN A 295 8.20 14.00 3.87
N VAL A 296 8.96 14.81 3.12
CA VAL A 296 10.32 14.46 2.67
C VAL A 296 11.26 14.31 3.86
N THR A 297 11.12 15.18 4.87
CA THR A 297 11.92 15.07 6.09
C THR A 297 11.62 13.77 6.82
N GLU A 298 10.34 13.41 6.99
CA GLU A 298 9.95 12.15 7.64
C GLU A 298 10.51 10.93 6.90
N TYR A 299 10.36 10.90 5.57
CA TYR A 299 10.83 9.78 4.74
C TYR A 299 12.34 9.58 4.84
N ASN A 300 13.12 10.66 4.78
CA ASN A 300 14.58 10.58 4.88
C ASN A 300 15.05 10.13 6.27
N LEU A 301 14.20 10.23 7.30
CA LEU A 301 14.53 9.76 8.65
C LEU A 301 14.32 8.26 8.85
N GLY A 302 13.56 7.61 7.96
CA GLY A 302 13.31 6.18 7.98
C GLY A 302 12.35 5.78 6.87
N ASN A 303 12.80 4.87 6.00
CA ASN A 303 11.98 4.28 4.94
C ASN A 303 12.18 2.75 4.92
N PHE A 304 11.51 2.06 3.99
CA PHE A 304 11.56 0.60 3.88
C PHE A 304 12.99 0.03 3.71
N TYR A 305 13.92 0.84 3.20
CA TYR A 305 15.29 0.45 2.86
C TYR A 305 16.36 0.92 3.87
N GLN A 306 16.03 1.83 4.80
CA GLN A 306 16.97 2.35 5.79
C GLN A 306 16.33 2.45 7.18
N SER A 307 16.87 1.68 8.12
CA SER A 307 16.43 1.66 9.52
C SER A 307 17.10 2.73 10.39
N THR A 308 18.24 3.28 9.96
CA THR A 308 18.94 4.37 10.66
C THR A 308 19.24 5.53 9.72
N PRO A 309 18.80 6.76 10.05
CA PRO A 309 19.04 7.91 9.19
C PRO A 309 20.51 8.33 9.16
N ASP A 310 20.99 8.63 7.96
CA ASP A 310 22.33 9.12 7.70
C ASP A 310 22.54 10.58 8.21
N SER A 311 23.79 11.04 8.16
CA SER A 311 24.17 12.39 8.61
C SER A 311 23.48 13.49 7.79
N ALA A 312 23.31 13.29 6.48
CA ALA A 312 22.68 14.27 5.59
C ALA A 312 21.20 14.46 5.95
N SER A 313 20.49 13.38 6.27
CA SER A 313 19.09 13.38 6.67
C SER A 313 18.88 14.08 8.01
N LYS A 314 19.77 13.84 8.98
CA LYS A 314 19.77 14.56 10.27
C LYS A 314 20.04 16.05 10.10
N GLU A 315 20.97 16.42 9.22
CA GLU A 315 21.25 17.82 8.93
C GLU A 315 20.06 18.51 8.22
N ASN A 316 19.43 17.82 7.27
CA ASN A 316 18.23 18.29 6.58
C ASN A 316 17.08 18.53 7.56
N LEU A 317 16.83 17.59 8.49
CA LEU A 317 15.88 17.77 9.58
C LEU A 317 16.17 19.05 10.38
N LYS A 318 17.43 19.30 10.78
CA LYS A 318 17.80 20.52 11.53
C LYS A 318 17.52 21.79 10.72
N ARG A 319 17.92 21.82 9.44
CA ARG A 319 17.69 22.97 8.55
C ARG A 319 16.19 23.25 8.37
N ASN A 320 15.39 22.22 8.11
CA ASN A 320 13.93 22.36 7.96
C ASN A 320 13.28 22.77 9.27
N THR A 321 13.70 22.20 10.40
CA THR A 321 13.20 22.58 11.72
C THR A 321 13.44 24.07 11.97
N ALA A 322 14.65 24.58 11.70
CA ALA A 322 14.98 25.99 11.88
C ALA A 322 14.16 26.91 10.95
N LEU A 323 14.06 26.56 9.67
CA LEU A 323 13.30 27.33 8.68
C LEU A 323 11.81 27.42 9.06
N ILE A 324 11.17 26.29 9.30
CA ILE A 324 9.73 26.23 9.57
C ILE A 324 9.41 26.85 10.94
N SER A 325 10.23 26.61 11.96
CA SER A 325 10.07 27.25 13.27
C SER A 325 10.17 28.77 13.17
N GLY A 326 11.16 29.29 12.43
CA GLY A 326 11.34 30.72 12.23
C GLY A 326 10.17 31.40 11.51
N ILE A 327 9.51 30.69 10.58
CA ILE A 327 8.30 31.18 9.91
C ILE A 327 7.09 31.10 10.85
N ALA A 328 6.90 29.98 11.56
CA ALA A 328 5.80 29.78 12.50
C ALA A 328 5.78 30.86 13.60
N LEU A 329 6.95 31.23 14.13
CA LEU A 329 7.09 32.27 15.15
C LEU A 329 6.63 33.67 14.68
N LYS A 330 6.66 33.96 13.38
CA LYS A 330 6.16 35.25 12.85
C LYS A 330 4.63 35.31 12.84
N ASN A 331 3.96 34.16 12.84
CA ASN A 331 2.51 34.01 12.99
C ASN A 331 1.67 34.83 11.99
N ASN A 332 2.21 35.12 10.80
CA ASN A 332 1.62 36.04 9.82
C ASN A 332 1.18 35.34 8.51
N THR A 333 1.18 34.00 8.49
CA THR A 333 0.74 33.19 7.35
C THR A 333 -0.78 33.09 7.28
N SER A 334 -1.33 32.58 6.18
CA SER A 334 -2.79 32.42 6.02
C SER A 334 -3.39 31.36 6.97
N LYS A 335 -2.58 30.36 7.34
CA LYS A 335 -2.95 29.28 8.28
C LYS A 335 -1.88 29.12 9.36
N PRO A 336 -1.77 30.04 10.34
CA PRO A 336 -0.70 29.98 11.33
C PRO A 336 -0.71 28.70 12.17
N TYR A 337 -1.90 28.13 12.41
CA TYR A 337 -2.04 26.83 13.09
C TYR A 337 -1.28 25.72 12.37
N PHE A 338 -1.32 25.68 11.03
CA PHE A 338 -0.71 24.63 10.23
C PHE A 338 0.83 24.71 10.33
N TRP A 339 1.37 25.93 10.29
CA TRP A 339 2.79 26.18 10.49
C TRP A 339 3.26 25.83 11.89
N ASN A 340 2.49 26.16 12.92
CA ASN A 340 2.80 25.77 14.29
C ASN A 340 2.73 24.24 14.48
N LEU A 341 1.75 23.54 13.91
CA LEU A 341 1.72 22.07 13.94
C LEU A 341 2.94 21.47 13.24
N SER A 342 3.31 21.94 12.06
CA SER A 342 4.49 21.46 11.33
C SER A 342 5.80 21.76 12.06
N ALA A 343 5.96 22.96 12.61
CA ALA A 343 7.12 23.33 13.42
C ALA A 343 7.23 22.44 14.67
N GLY A 344 6.11 22.18 15.35
CA GLY A 344 6.06 21.29 16.49
C GLY A 344 6.46 19.87 16.14
N TYR A 345 5.98 19.34 15.01
CA TYR A 345 6.32 17.99 14.55
C TYR A 345 7.78 17.84 14.15
N LEU A 346 8.36 18.80 13.43
CA LEU A 346 9.78 18.79 13.10
C LEU A 346 10.67 18.88 14.36
N ASN A 347 10.27 19.68 15.36
CA ASN A 347 10.96 19.70 16.65
C ASN A 347 10.82 18.37 17.40
N PHE A 348 9.66 17.70 17.33
CA PHE A 348 9.45 16.36 17.89
C PHE A 348 10.39 15.34 17.24
N LEU A 349 10.48 15.31 15.90
CA LEU A 349 11.42 14.45 15.17
C LEU A 349 12.88 14.75 15.52
N ASN A 350 13.21 16.02 15.78
CA ASN A 350 14.53 16.46 16.23
C ASN A 350 14.75 16.30 17.75
N GLN A 351 13.84 15.59 18.45
CA GLN A 351 13.87 15.31 19.89
C GLN A 351 13.86 16.55 20.79
N ASN A 352 13.48 17.71 20.26
CA ASN A 352 13.27 18.94 21.03
C ASN A 352 11.82 19.02 21.51
N TYR A 353 11.48 18.17 22.48
CA TYR A 353 10.11 18.01 22.99
C TYR A 353 9.56 19.29 23.65
N THR A 354 10.42 20.08 24.29
CA THR A 354 10.05 21.38 24.87
C THR A 354 9.57 22.36 23.80
N ALA A 355 10.31 22.50 22.70
CA ALA A 355 9.90 23.36 21.59
C ALA A 355 8.64 22.81 20.90
N ALA A 356 8.58 21.49 20.68
CA ALA A 356 7.39 20.84 20.12
C ALA A 356 6.13 21.17 20.91
N ARG A 357 6.19 21.05 22.24
CA ARG A 357 5.10 21.37 23.17
C ARG A 357 4.66 22.83 23.06
N SER A 358 5.60 23.76 22.96
CA SER A 358 5.32 25.20 22.81
C SER A 358 4.56 25.50 21.52
N PHE A 359 5.01 24.93 20.40
CA PHE A 359 4.36 25.09 19.10
C PHE A 359 2.96 24.46 19.08
N TYR A 360 2.79 23.26 19.62
CA TYR A 360 1.47 22.60 19.70
C TYR A 360 0.48 23.37 20.58
N LYS A 361 0.93 23.96 21.69
CA LYS A 361 0.09 24.84 22.52
C LYS A 361 -0.40 26.05 21.72
N THR A 362 0.52 26.71 21.00
CA THR A 362 0.19 27.85 20.14
C THR A 362 -0.77 27.45 19.03
N ALA A 363 -0.52 26.32 18.36
CA ALA A 363 -1.40 25.80 17.32
C ALA A 363 -2.82 25.56 17.85
N LYS A 364 -2.96 24.93 19.03
CA LYS A 364 -4.26 24.63 19.66
C LYS A 364 -5.16 25.85 19.78
N GLU A 365 -4.60 27.00 20.15
CA GLU A 365 -5.33 28.27 20.30
C GLU A 365 -5.79 28.84 18.95
N GLN A 366 -5.17 28.41 17.85
CA GLN A 366 -5.41 28.89 16.48
C GLN A 366 -6.26 27.92 15.64
N LEU A 367 -6.60 26.75 16.17
CA LEU A 367 -7.29 25.72 15.42
C LEU A 367 -8.71 26.18 15.00
N PRO A 368 -9.08 26.00 13.73
CA PRO A 368 -10.46 26.26 13.29
C PRO A 368 -11.43 25.27 13.96
N LYS A 369 -12.47 25.80 14.63
CA LYS A 369 -13.41 25.00 15.44
C LYS A 369 -14.21 23.96 14.64
N ASP A 370 -14.46 24.24 13.36
CA ASP A 370 -15.31 23.40 12.50
C ASP A 370 -14.50 22.36 11.68
N GLU A 371 -13.16 22.38 11.76
CA GLU A 371 -12.29 21.53 10.94
C GLU A 371 -11.85 20.27 11.69
N LYS A 372 -12.72 19.24 11.67
CA LYS A 372 -12.52 17.96 12.38
C LYS A 372 -11.18 17.28 12.06
N LEU A 373 -10.74 17.30 10.80
CA LEU A 373 -9.49 16.65 10.38
C LEU A 373 -8.27 17.31 11.03
N VAL A 374 -8.20 18.64 11.05
CA VAL A 374 -7.06 19.37 11.63
C VAL A 374 -7.04 19.20 13.16
N MET A 375 -8.21 19.23 13.80
CA MET A 375 -8.33 18.95 15.23
C MET A 375 -7.84 17.53 15.57
N ALA A 376 -8.17 16.54 14.75
CA ALA A 376 -7.70 15.16 14.92
C ALA A 376 -6.18 15.03 14.69
N GLN A 377 -5.63 15.72 13.70
CA GLN A 377 -4.17 15.77 13.49
C GLN A 377 -3.44 16.37 14.71
N TYR A 378 -3.94 17.47 15.26
CA TYR A 378 -3.42 18.03 16.51
C TYR A 378 -3.48 17.02 17.66
N LYS A 379 -4.63 16.35 17.85
CA LYS A 379 -4.77 15.32 18.91
C LYS A 379 -3.73 14.20 18.78
N ILE A 380 -3.47 13.73 17.56
CA ILE A 380 -2.45 12.70 17.31
C ILE A 380 -1.05 13.21 17.69
N LEU A 381 -0.68 14.41 17.24
CA LEU A 381 0.62 15.00 17.50
C LEU A 381 0.86 15.31 18.99
N ASP A 382 -0.16 15.79 19.69
CA ASP A 382 -0.10 16.03 21.13
C ASP A 382 0.02 14.72 21.91
N TRP A 383 -0.72 13.68 21.49
CA TRP A 383 -0.65 12.34 22.07
C TRP A 383 0.72 11.68 21.89
N THR A 384 1.29 11.70 20.68
CA THR A 384 2.60 11.07 20.44
C THR A 384 3.70 11.76 21.25
N LEU A 385 3.64 13.10 21.36
CA LEU A 385 4.53 13.86 22.24
C LEU A 385 4.32 13.48 23.71
N TYR A 386 3.07 13.43 24.18
CA TYR A 386 2.74 13.03 25.56
C TYR A 386 3.35 11.68 25.89
N VAL A 387 3.12 10.66 25.06
CA VAL A 387 3.65 9.30 25.28
C VAL A 387 5.18 9.28 25.26
N LYS A 388 5.84 10.01 24.35
CA LYS A 388 7.31 10.06 24.29
C LYS A 388 7.96 10.72 25.50
N GLU A 389 7.28 11.64 26.17
CA GLU A 389 7.80 12.28 27.38
C GLU A 389 7.55 11.47 28.66
N LEU A 390 6.74 10.40 28.62
CA LEU A 390 6.49 9.54 29.77
C LEU A 390 7.77 8.81 30.20
N LYS A 391 8.08 8.90 31.49
CA LYS A 391 9.18 8.14 32.13
C LYS A 391 8.71 6.85 32.79
N LYS A 392 7.43 6.84 33.22
CA LYS A 392 6.73 5.73 33.89
C LYS A 392 5.23 5.92 33.72
N ILE A 393 4.46 4.86 33.95
CA ILE A 393 3.01 4.89 33.97
C ILE A 393 2.54 4.54 35.39
N ASP A 394 1.80 5.45 36.02
CA ASP A 394 1.12 5.26 37.30
C ASP A 394 -0.38 5.50 37.14
N ALA A 395 -1.17 5.35 38.20
CA ALA A 395 -2.63 5.49 38.14
C ALA A 395 -3.09 6.87 37.62
N LYS A 396 -2.30 7.94 37.83
CA LYS A 396 -2.60 9.27 37.31
C LYS A 396 -2.38 9.32 35.80
N VAL A 397 -1.29 8.74 35.31
CA VAL A 397 -1.01 8.60 33.88
C VAL A 397 -2.06 7.71 33.20
N GLU A 398 -2.43 6.59 33.81
CA GLU A 398 -3.51 5.72 33.31
C GLU A 398 -4.83 6.49 33.14
N ALA A 399 -5.22 7.28 34.14
CA ALA A 399 -6.43 8.10 34.06
C ALA A 399 -6.37 9.14 32.92
N GLN A 400 -5.19 9.72 32.66
CA GLN A 400 -4.99 10.67 31.56
C GLN A 400 -5.03 10.01 30.18
N MET A 401 -4.64 8.73 30.07
CA MET A 401 -4.63 8.00 28.80
C MET A 401 -6.01 7.48 28.38
N ILE A 402 -7.01 7.45 29.27
CA ILE A 402 -8.34 6.89 28.98
C ILE A 402 -9.01 7.56 27.77
N GLU A 403 -9.07 8.89 27.71
CA GLU A 403 -9.75 9.58 26.59
C GLU A 403 -9.02 9.38 25.25
N PRO A 404 -7.70 9.61 25.14
CA PRO A 404 -6.99 9.42 23.88
C PRO A 404 -7.07 7.98 23.38
N LEU A 405 -6.87 6.99 24.27
CA LEU A 405 -6.97 5.58 23.90
C LEU A 405 -8.39 5.20 23.49
N THR A 406 -9.42 5.72 24.17
CA THR A 406 -10.81 5.47 23.76
C THR A 406 -11.09 6.03 22.37
N TRP A 407 -10.58 7.24 22.08
CA TRP A 407 -10.72 7.88 20.79
C TRP A 407 -10.03 7.08 19.68
N PHE A 408 -8.77 6.69 19.86
CA PHE A 408 -8.06 5.83 18.90
C PHE A 408 -8.74 4.49 18.68
N ALA A 409 -9.23 3.85 19.76
CA ALA A 409 -9.93 2.59 19.64
C ALA A 409 -11.27 2.74 18.91
N ASN A 410 -12.00 3.87 19.08
CA ASN A 410 -13.21 4.15 18.31
C ASN A 410 -12.93 4.34 16.82
N LEU A 411 -11.83 5.01 16.46
CA LEU A 411 -11.39 5.13 15.07
C LEU A 411 -11.01 3.77 14.47
N LYS A 412 -10.22 2.96 15.20
CA LYS A 412 -9.81 1.62 14.79
C LYS A 412 -11.01 0.69 14.55
N ASP A 413 -12.00 0.76 15.44
CA ASP A 413 -13.17 -0.14 15.40
C ASP A 413 -14.31 0.40 14.51
N GLY A 414 -14.08 1.47 13.73
CA GLY A 414 -15.06 2.07 12.84
C GLY A 414 -16.27 2.73 13.52
N LYS A 415 -16.19 2.98 14.84
CA LYS A 415 -17.23 3.67 15.63
C LYS A 415 -17.18 5.19 15.45
N ASP A 416 -16.04 5.71 15.01
CA ASP A 416 -15.86 7.09 14.57
C ASP A 416 -15.10 7.08 13.25
N THR A 417 -15.33 8.07 12.39
CA THR A 417 -14.66 8.17 11.09
C THR A 417 -14.38 9.62 10.75
N ILE A 418 -13.10 9.89 10.47
CA ILE A 418 -12.65 11.21 10.02
C ILE A 418 -12.04 11.01 8.63
N PRO A 419 -12.70 11.49 7.56
CA PRO A 419 -12.20 11.33 6.20
C PRO A 419 -10.75 11.79 6.07
N SER A 420 -9.94 10.98 5.38
CA SER A 420 -8.52 11.23 5.11
C SER A 420 -7.60 11.24 6.34
N LEU A 421 -8.10 10.98 7.56
CA LEU A 421 -7.26 10.88 8.75
C LEU A 421 -6.43 9.59 8.71
N ARG A 422 -5.12 9.72 8.89
CA ARG A 422 -4.19 8.61 9.01
C ARG A 422 -3.63 8.58 10.42
N PHE A 423 -3.83 7.48 11.13
CA PHE A 423 -3.46 7.39 12.54
C PHE A 423 -2.77 6.07 12.93
N TYR A 424 -2.84 5.02 12.10
CA TYR A 424 -2.32 3.69 12.46
C TYR A 424 -0.83 3.67 12.82
N LYS A 425 0.03 4.35 12.05
CA LYS A 425 1.47 4.43 12.37
C LYS A 425 1.72 5.09 13.73
N ALA A 426 1.13 6.27 13.95
CA ALA A 426 1.25 6.98 15.22
C ALA A 426 0.69 6.18 16.40
N LEU A 427 -0.42 5.46 16.18
CA LEU A 427 -1.01 4.57 17.18
C LEU A 427 -0.09 3.39 17.51
N ASP A 428 0.41 2.67 16.50
CA ASP A 428 1.30 1.51 16.67
C ASP A 428 2.60 1.87 17.40
N GLU A 429 3.22 3.00 17.01
CA GLU A 429 4.39 3.53 17.71
C GLU A 429 4.06 3.89 19.16
N SER A 430 2.89 4.50 19.41
CA SER A 430 2.46 4.90 20.75
C SER A 430 2.21 3.70 21.65
N ILE A 431 1.44 2.70 21.20
CA ILE A 431 1.17 1.49 22.00
C ILE A 431 2.45 0.67 22.23
N SER A 432 3.40 0.70 21.29
CA SER A 432 4.72 0.09 21.46
C SER A 432 5.53 0.79 22.56
N ASN A 433 5.54 2.14 22.60
CA ASN A 433 6.20 2.89 23.67
C ASN A 433 5.54 2.64 25.04
N VAL A 434 4.21 2.61 25.08
CA VAL A 434 3.44 2.29 26.30
C VAL A 434 3.76 0.89 26.80
N SER A 435 3.77 -0.10 25.90
CA SER A 435 4.14 -1.48 26.22
C SER A 435 5.56 -1.58 26.78
N ALA A 436 6.52 -0.89 26.16
CA ALA A 436 7.91 -0.86 26.64
C ALA A 436 8.05 -0.26 28.06
N LEU A 437 7.27 0.79 28.38
CA LEU A 437 7.25 1.37 29.72
C LEU A 437 6.71 0.38 30.76
N TYR A 438 5.59 -0.29 30.48
CA TYR A 438 5.06 -1.33 31.38
C TYR A 438 6.03 -2.50 31.56
N LYS A 439 6.68 -2.94 30.48
CA LYS A 439 7.71 -4.00 30.52
C LYS A 439 8.88 -3.58 31.42
N LYS A 440 9.34 -2.33 31.33
CA LYS A 440 10.38 -1.76 32.21
C LYS A 440 9.93 -1.69 33.68
N GLN A 441 8.63 -1.52 33.93
CA GLN A 441 8.05 -1.50 35.27
C GLN A 441 7.71 -2.91 35.81
N GLY A 442 7.94 -3.97 35.03
CA GLY A 442 7.65 -5.36 35.41
C GLY A 442 6.18 -5.79 35.22
N ASP A 443 5.31 -4.93 34.70
CA ASP A 443 3.91 -5.29 34.41
C ASP A 443 3.79 -5.88 33.00
N MET A 444 4.11 -7.18 32.91
CA MET A 444 4.12 -7.91 31.64
C MET A 444 2.71 -8.08 31.05
N VAL A 445 1.67 -8.12 31.90
CA VAL A 445 0.28 -8.32 31.46
C VAL A 445 -0.23 -7.07 30.74
N LYS A 446 -0.04 -5.88 31.32
CA LYS A 446 -0.40 -4.63 30.64
C LYS A 446 0.49 -4.37 29.42
N ALA A 447 1.77 -4.69 29.50
CA ALA A 447 2.66 -4.58 28.35
C ALA A 447 2.14 -5.41 27.15
N ASN A 448 1.77 -6.67 27.40
CA ASN A 448 1.24 -7.57 26.40
C ASN A 448 -0.17 -7.18 25.91
N ALA A 449 -0.98 -6.56 26.76
CA ALA A 449 -2.30 -6.04 26.37
C ALA A 449 -2.21 -4.92 25.32
N PHE A 450 -1.20 -4.04 25.41
CA PHE A 450 -0.97 -2.97 24.42
C PHE A 450 -0.24 -3.44 23.16
N LYS A 451 0.76 -4.30 23.31
CA LYS A 451 1.52 -4.88 22.19
C LYS A 451 1.83 -6.34 22.52
N SER A 452 1.05 -7.24 21.93
CA SER A 452 1.21 -8.69 22.10
C SER A 452 2.55 -9.16 21.53
N TYR A 453 3.21 -10.12 22.18
CA TYR A 453 4.46 -10.73 21.71
C TYR A 453 4.54 -12.21 22.12
N TYR A 454 5.15 -13.04 21.27
CA TYR A 454 5.10 -14.50 21.39
C TYR A 454 5.77 -15.04 22.68
N GLU A 455 6.81 -14.40 23.21
CA GLU A 455 7.49 -14.83 24.45
C GLU A 455 6.57 -14.73 25.69
N PHE A 456 5.48 -13.96 25.61
CA PHE A 456 4.49 -13.92 26.67
C PHE A 456 3.76 -15.27 26.80
N TYR A 457 3.40 -15.89 25.67
CA TYR A 457 2.57 -17.10 25.62
C TYR A 457 3.35 -18.41 25.74
N ALA A 458 4.67 -18.34 25.85
CA ALA A 458 5.48 -19.50 26.21
C ALA A 458 5.43 -19.82 27.71
N ASP A 459 4.97 -18.88 28.53
CA ASP A 459 4.88 -19.01 29.98
C ASP A 459 3.42 -19.13 30.41
N ASN A 460 3.04 -20.33 30.85
CA ASN A 460 1.67 -20.60 31.27
C ASN A 460 1.19 -19.68 32.40
N ASN A 461 2.08 -19.26 33.31
CA ASN A 461 1.70 -18.37 34.40
C ASN A 461 1.27 -17.00 33.88
N LYS A 462 1.93 -16.50 32.83
CA LYS A 462 1.55 -15.24 32.18
C LYS A 462 0.20 -15.36 31.47
N ILE A 463 -0.08 -16.50 30.85
CA ILE A 463 -1.38 -16.80 30.23
C ILE A 463 -2.49 -16.80 31.30
N GLU A 464 -2.27 -17.47 32.45
CA GLU A 464 -3.25 -17.47 33.54
C GLU A 464 -3.50 -16.06 34.09
N LEU A 465 -2.46 -15.23 34.23
CA LEU A 465 -2.62 -13.84 34.64
C LEU A 465 -3.41 -13.00 33.62
N MET A 466 -3.20 -13.21 32.32
CA MET A 466 -3.97 -12.54 31.28
C MET A 466 -5.44 -13.00 31.30
N LYS A 467 -5.72 -14.29 31.44
CA LYS A 467 -7.09 -14.81 31.59
C LYS A 467 -7.78 -14.22 32.82
N ALA A 468 -7.07 -14.11 33.96
CA ALA A 468 -7.60 -13.48 35.15
C ALA A 468 -8.00 -12.01 34.90
N LEU A 469 -7.20 -11.26 34.13
CA LEU A 469 -7.57 -9.90 33.69
C LEU A 469 -8.81 -9.91 32.78
N LEU A 470 -8.87 -10.79 31.78
CA LEU A 470 -10.01 -10.91 30.86
C LEU A 470 -11.31 -11.27 31.60
N GLN A 471 -11.24 -12.13 32.62
CA GLN A 471 -12.38 -12.60 33.41
C GLN A 471 -12.75 -11.69 34.59
N LYS A 472 -11.92 -10.70 34.91
CA LYS A 472 -12.17 -9.76 36.02
C LYS A 472 -13.56 -9.12 35.87
N GLN A 473 -14.44 -9.34 36.86
CA GLN A 473 -15.83 -8.88 36.83
C GLN A 473 -15.94 -7.35 36.82
N LYS A 474 -15.14 -6.68 37.66
CA LYS A 474 -15.09 -5.21 37.76
C LYS A 474 -13.76 -4.69 37.22
N LYS A 475 -13.68 -4.56 35.89
CA LYS A 475 -12.55 -3.89 35.22
C LYS A 475 -12.64 -2.39 35.42
N SER A 476 -11.52 -1.75 35.76
CA SER A 476 -11.40 -0.30 35.73
C SER A 476 -11.62 0.24 34.33
N THR A 477 -11.97 1.52 34.21
CA THR A 477 -12.13 2.18 32.91
C THR A 477 -10.87 2.08 32.04
N PHE A 478 -9.69 2.18 32.66
CA PHE A 478 -8.42 1.99 31.94
C PHE A 478 -8.27 0.56 31.41
N GLU A 479 -8.53 -0.47 32.22
CA GLU A 479 -8.47 -1.87 31.78
C GLU A 479 -9.45 -2.14 30.63
N GLN A 480 -10.67 -1.58 30.68
CA GLN A 480 -11.65 -1.74 29.60
C GLN A 480 -11.15 -1.17 28.27
N VAL A 481 -10.52 0.01 28.30
CA VAL A 481 -9.99 0.65 27.09
C VAL A 481 -8.73 -0.04 26.60
N MET A 482 -7.81 -0.38 27.49
CA MET A 482 -6.57 -1.11 27.17
C MET A 482 -6.85 -2.44 26.46
N LEU A 483 -7.83 -3.20 26.93
CA LEU A 483 -8.17 -4.50 26.33
C LEU A 483 -8.74 -4.39 24.90
N ARG A 484 -9.10 -3.20 24.41
CA ARG A 484 -9.47 -3.00 22.99
C ARG A 484 -8.28 -3.05 22.03
N TYR A 485 -7.06 -3.02 22.56
CA TYR A 485 -5.81 -3.21 21.82
C TYR A 485 -5.29 -4.65 21.90
N TYR A 486 -5.81 -5.44 22.83
CA TYR A 486 -5.42 -6.83 22.97
C TYR A 486 -6.06 -7.68 21.85
N PRO A 487 -5.28 -8.45 21.08
CA PRO A 487 -5.78 -9.10 19.87
C PRO A 487 -6.54 -10.41 20.13
N PHE A 488 -6.45 -10.97 21.33
CA PHE A 488 -6.97 -12.29 21.64
C PHE A 488 -8.11 -12.25 22.65
N ASP A 489 -9.04 -13.18 22.53
CA ASP A 489 -10.01 -13.45 23.58
C ASP A 489 -9.56 -14.61 24.48
N ILE A 490 -10.40 -14.99 25.44
CA ILE A 490 -10.07 -16.08 26.36
C ILE A 490 -10.09 -17.46 25.69
N HIS A 491 -10.89 -17.64 24.64
CA HIS A 491 -11.01 -18.90 23.91
C HIS A 491 -9.73 -19.17 23.13
N ASP A 492 -9.16 -18.14 22.49
CA ASP A 492 -7.86 -18.20 21.83
C ASP A 492 -6.75 -18.67 22.79
N LEU A 493 -6.78 -18.20 24.05
CA LEU A 493 -5.79 -18.60 25.06
C LEU A 493 -5.96 -20.06 25.52
N TYR A 494 -7.19 -20.53 25.68
CA TYR A 494 -7.45 -21.93 25.98
C TYR A 494 -7.04 -22.85 24.82
N TYR A 495 -7.31 -22.44 23.58
CA TYR A 495 -6.88 -23.18 22.39
C TYR A 495 -5.35 -23.31 22.34
N HIS A 496 -4.62 -22.21 22.55
CA HIS A 496 -3.16 -22.22 22.63
C HIS A 496 -2.63 -23.16 23.72
N GLN A 497 -3.22 -23.13 24.93
CA GLN A 497 -2.85 -24.04 26.00
C GLN A 497 -3.09 -25.51 25.61
N SER A 498 -4.19 -25.81 24.90
CA SER A 498 -4.44 -27.16 24.37
C SER A 498 -3.35 -27.58 23.37
N GLN A 499 -2.92 -26.69 22.48
CA GLN A 499 -1.86 -27.00 21.51
C GLN A 499 -0.55 -27.32 22.24
N VAL A 500 -0.13 -26.46 23.18
CA VAL A 500 1.09 -26.66 23.98
C VAL A 500 1.06 -27.98 24.76
N LEU A 501 -0.07 -28.32 25.38
CA LEU A 501 -0.24 -29.60 26.10
C LEU A 501 -0.18 -30.81 25.17
N THR A 502 -0.70 -30.69 23.94
CA THR A 502 -0.57 -31.73 22.92
C THR A 502 0.90 -32.03 22.61
N TYR A 503 1.72 -31.01 22.38
CA TYR A 503 3.16 -31.18 22.14
C TYR A 503 3.97 -31.60 23.39
N GLN A 504 3.31 -31.75 24.55
CA GLN A 504 3.87 -32.37 25.75
C GLN A 504 3.35 -33.81 25.97
N ASP A 505 2.59 -34.36 25.01
CA ASP A 505 1.90 -35.67 25.08
C ASP A 505 0.87 -35.78 26.23
N LYS A 506 0.35 -34.63 26.68
CA LYS A 506 -0.66 -34.51 27.76
C LYS A 506 -2.07 -34.40 27.18
N ILE A 507 -2.49 -35.43 26.45
CA ILE A 507 -3.72 -35.41 25.63
C ILE A 507 -4.99 -35.17 26.46
N ASP A 508 -5.12 -35.78 27.64
CA ASP A 508 -6.30 -35.59 28.49
C ASP A 508 -6.42 -34.12 28.95
N GLU A 509 -5.31 -33.51 29.37
CA GLU A 509 -5.27 -32.10 29.77
C GLU A 509 -5.50 -31.15 28.58
N ALA A 510 -4.97 -31.52 27.40
CA ALA A 510 -5.19 -30.78 26.16
C ALA A 510 -6.69 -30.74 25.82
N ILE A 511 -7.40 -31.88 25.88
CA ILE A 511 -8.86 -31.94 25.64
C ILE A 511 -9.61 -31.02 26.60
N VAL A 512 -9.24 -30.98 27.89
CA VAL A 512 -9.89 -30.06 28.85
C VAL A 512 -9.72 -28.60 28.45
N MET A 513 -8.55 -28.20 27.95
CA MET A 513 -8.34 -26.83 27.46
C MET A 513 -9.06 -26.57 26.13
N MET A 514 -9.08 -27.55 25.22
CA MET A 514 -9.84 -27.46 23.97
C MET A 514 -11.34 -27.27 24.25
N ASP A 515 -11.92 -28.05 25.15
CA ASP A 515 -13.34 -27.92 25.52
C ASP A 515 -13.63 -26.54 26.13
N LYS A 516 -12.73 -25.99 26.95
CA LYS A 516 -12.83 -24.61 27.49
C LYS A 516 -12.68 -23.52 26.43
N SER A 517 -12.01 -23.81 25.31
CA SER A 517 -11.95 -22.88 24.18
C SER A 517 -13.30 -22.75 23.46
N GLU A 518 -14.29 -23.61 23.77
CA GLU A 518 -15.59 -23.64 23.09
C GLU A 518 -15.45 -23.80 21.57
N SER A 519 -14.34 -24.39 21.12
CA SER A 519 -13.99 -24.61 19.72
C SER A 519 -13.64 -26.08 19.50
N SER A 520 -13.99 -26.60 18.33
CA SER A 520 -13.50 -27.89 17.85
C SER A 520 -12.07 -27.80 17.28
N GLY A 521 -11.54 -26.58 17.15
CA GLY A 521 -10.31 -26.26 16.43
C GLY A 521 -10.48 -26.27 14.92
N PHE A 522 -9.38 -26.24 14.19
CA PHE A 522 -9.41 -26.27 12.72
C PHE A 522 -9.67 -27.67 12.16
N ILE A 523 -10.23 -27.73 10.96
CA ILE A 523 -10.40 -28.97 10.19
C ILE A 523 -9.03 -29.39 9.65
N MET A 524 -8.66 -30.65 9.87
CA MET A 524 -7.44 -31.22 9.31
C MET A 524 -7.61 -31.42 7.80
N PRO A 525 -6.69 -30.90 6.96
CA PRO A 525 -6.77 -31.02 5.51
C PRO A 525 -6.49 -32.44 4.99
N ALA A 526 -5.88 -33.29 5.83
CA ALA A 526 -5.66 -34.70 5.58
C ALA A 526 -5.87 -35.50 6.87
N ASN A 527 -5.96 -36.83 6.78
CA ASN A 527 -6.05 -37.68 7.96
C ASN A 527 -4.68 -37.74 8.70
N PRO A 528 -4.57 -37.20 9.92
CA PRO A 528 -3.28 -37.14 10.63
C PRO A 528 -2.76 -38.52 11.06
N PHE A 529 -3.60 -39.56 11.04
CA PHE A 529 -3.20 -40.92 11.40
C PHE A 529 -2.58 -41.69 10.21
N ASN A 530 -2.58 -41.11 9.00
CA ASN A 530 -2.03 -41.70 7.80
C ASN A 530 -0.73 -41.02 7.37
N ILE A 531 0.27 -41.82 6.96
CA ILE A 531 1.55 -41.29 6.51
C ILE A 531 2.14 -42.16 5.39
N ARG A 532 2.85 -41.50 4.48
CA ARG A 532 3.58 -42.12 3.38
C ARG A 532 5.06 -42.31 3.72
N ILE A 533 5.75 -43.14 2.92
CA ILE A 533 7.20 -43.25 2.96
C ILE A 533 7.82 -41.88 2.63
N ASN A 534 7.40 -41.28 1.51
CA ASN A 534 7.79 -39.94 1.09
C ASN A 534 6.80 -38.88 1.58
N ASP A 535 7.30 -37.85 2.25
CA ASP A 535 6.49 -36.71 2.68
C ASP A 535 5.99 -35.94 1.45
N CYS A 536 4.66 -35.92 1.24
CA CYS A 536 4.03 -35.11 0.20
C CYS A 536 2.75 -34.48 0.76
N HIS A 537 2.89 -33.25 1.22
CA HIS A 537 1.80 -32.47 1.81
C HIS A 537 0.61 -32.33 0.85
N ASP A 538 0.88 -31.91 -0.39
CA ASP A 538 -0.17 -31.66 -1.39
C ASP A 538 -0.85 -32.97 -1.81
N CYS A 539 -0.07 -34.04 -2.00
CA CYS A 539 -0.61 -35.35 -2.33
C CYS A 539 -1.54 -35.89 -1.23
N ASP A 540 -1.24 -35.61 0.05
CA ASP A 540 -2.09 -36.03 1.17
C ASP A 540 -3.37 -35.21 1.25
N HIS A 541 -3.32 -33.92 0.90
CA HIS A 541 -4.49 -33.02 0.87
C HIS A 541 -5.41 -33.30 -0.31
N GLU A 542 -4.88 -33.80 -1.43
CA GLU A 542 -5.66 -34.27 -2.57
C GLU A 542 -6.53 -35.49 -2.22
N VAL A 543 -6.12 -36.30 -1.23
CA VAL A 543 -6.92 -37.43 -0.76
C VAL A 543 -8.04 -36.93 0.13
N LYS A 544 -9.23 -36.77 -0.46
CA LYS A 544 -10.42 -36.35 0.27
C LYS A 544 -10.68 -37.24 1.49
N PRO A 545 -10.70 -36.69 2.72
CA PRO A 545 -11.10 -37.43 3.90
C PRO A 545 -12.52 -37.96 3.74
N THR A 546 -12.78 -39.18 4.21
CA THR A 546 -14.14 -39.75 4.23
C THR A 546 -15.05 -39.04 5.24
N LYS A 547 -14.45 -38.35 6.21
CA LYS A 547 -15.10 -37.51 7.21
C LYS A 547 -14.14 -36.40 7.62
N ASP A 548 -14.65 -35.19 7.77
CA ASP A 548 -13.89 -34.08 8.35
C ASP A 548 -13.46 -34.43 9.78
N MET A 549 -12.18 -34.23 10.07
CA MET A 549 -11.63 -34.38 11.41
C MET A 549 -11.19 -33.03 11.93
N TYR A 550 -11.81 -32.55 13.00
CA TYR A 550 -11.38 -31.34 13.69
C TYR A 550 -10.26 -31.65 14.69
N ALA A 551 -9.51 -30.64 15.12
CA ALA A 551 -8.44 -30.82 16.11
C ALA A 551 -8.92 -31.56 17.38
N LEU A 552 -10.13 -31.27 17.86
CA LEU A 552 -10.73 -31.97 19.00
C LEU A 552 -11.01 -33.46 18.70
N ASP A 553 -11.41 -33.81 17.47
CA ASP A 553 -11.59 -35.21 17.06
C ASP A 553 -10.26 -35.96 17.05
N VAL A 554 -9.20 -35.30 16.57
CA VAL A 554 -7.83 -35.84 16.59
C VAL A 554 -7.40 -36.11 18.04
N LEU A 555 -7.59 -35.16 18.95
CA LEU A 555 -7.25 -35.32 20.37
C LEU A 555 -8.03 -36.46 21.03
N LYS A 556 -9.35 -36.53 20.82
CA LYS A 556 -10.19 -37.62 21.35
C LYS A 556 -9.75 -38.97 20.81
N THR A 557 -9.44 -39.05 19.51
CA THR A 557 -8.94 -40.28 18.88
C THR A 557 -7.58 -40.69 19.47
N MET A 558 -6.65 -39.73 19.67
CA MET A 558 -5.36 -39.99 20.32
C MET A 558 -5.53 -40.51 21.75
N ARG A 559 -6.44 -39.92 22.54
CA ARG A 559 -6.77 -40.40 23.89
C ARG A 559 -7.28 -41.84 23.87
N ASP A 560 -8.23 -42.13 22.98
CA ASP A 560 -8.85 -43.45 22.89
C ASP A 560 -7.82 -44.52 22.48
N ILE A 561 -6.96 -44.19 21.50
CA ILE A 561 -5.80 -45.02 21.14
C ILE A 561 -4.86 -45.26 22.33
N LYS A 562 -4.52 -44.21 23.11
CA LYS A 562 -3.68 -44.36 24.32
C LYS A 562 -4.33 -45.25 25.37
N MET A 563 -5.65 -45.20 25.54
CA MET A 563 -6.38 -46.11 26.44
C MET A 563 -6.31 -47.56 25.96
N GLU A 564 -6.49 -47.81 24.67
CA GLU A 564 -6.39 -49.16 24.10
C GLU A 564 -4.99 -49.75 24.23
N ILE A 565 -3.95 -48.94 23.99
CA ILE A 565 -2.55 -49.34 24.21
C ILE A 565 -2.33 -49.75 25.67
N LYS A 566 -2.80 -48.96 26.64
CA LYS A 566 -2.72 -49.28 28.08
C LYS A 566 -3.44 -50.59 28.43
N GLN A 567 -4.52 -50.92 27.72
CA GLN A 567 -5.28 -52.17 27.88
C GLN A 567 -4.65 -53.36 27.13
N GLY A 568 -3.53 -53.18 26.44
CA GLY A 568 -2.87 -54.23 25.65
C GLY A 568 -3.59 -54.56 24.34
N LYS A 569 -4.53 -53.73 23.89
CA LYS A 569 -5.29 -53.96 22.65
C LYS A 569 -4.55 -53.42 21.44
N ASN A 570 -4.40 -54.26 20.41
CA ASN A 570 -3.84 -53.90 19.10
C ASN A 570 -2.57 -53.03 19.17
N VAL A 571 -1.70 -53.31 20.15
CA VAL A 571 -0.64 -52.39 20.60
C VAL A 571 0.22 -51.89 19.44
N TYR A 572 0.63 -52.78 18.54
CA TYR A 572 1.42 -52.43 17.36
C TYR A 572 0.75 -51.34 16.50
N ASN A 573 -0.45 -51.61 15.98
CA ASN A 573 -1.12 -50.71 15.05
C ASN A 573 -1.50 -49.40 15.74
N ASN A 574 -2.02 -49.48 16.97
CA ASN A 574 -2.43 -48.31 17.74
C ASN A 574 -1.24 -47.38 18.05
N THR A 575 -0.11 -47.95 18.47
CA THR A 575 1.10 -47.16 18.72
C THR A 575 1.65 -46.55 17.42
N TYR A 576 1.57 -47.28 16.29
CA TYR A 576 1.97 -46.76 14.99
C TYR A 576 1.07 -45.59 14.53
N LEU A 577 -0.25 -45.71 14.67
CA LEU A 577 -1.19 -44.63 14.36
C LEU A 577 -0.94 -43.39 15.23
N LEU A 578 -0.65 -43.58 16.52
CA LEU A 578 -0.34 -42.47 17.42
C LEU A 578 0.98 -41.77 17.03
N ALA A 579 1.98 -42.54 16.60
CA ALA A 579 3.23 -42.00 16.06
C ALA A 579 2.98 -41.16 14.79
N ASN A 580 2.14 -41.64 13.89
CA ASN A 580 1.74 -40.90 12.68
C ASN A 580 1.06 -39.58 13.05
N ALA A 581 0.13 -39.59 14.01
CA ALA A 581 -0.57 -38.39 14.45
C ALA A 581 0.41 -37.32 14.96
N PHE A 582 1.34 -37.69 15.84
CA PHE A 582 2.37 -36.76 16.34
C PHE A 582 3.33 -36.27 15.26
N TYR A 583 3.65 -37.10 14.28
CA TYR A 583 4.45 -36.66 13.13
C TYR A 583 3.68 -35.65 12.28
N ASN A 584 2.41 -35.95 11.98
CA ASN A 584 1.62 -35.21 11.03
C ASN A 584 1.13 -33.85 11.54
N ILE A 585 1.01 -33.68 12.86
CA ILE A 585 0.78 -32.35 13.45
C ILE A 585 2.07 -31.53 13.60
N SER A 586 3.25 -32.04 13.25
CA SER A 586 4.48 -31.23 13.24
C SER A 586 4.62 -30.41 11.96
N PHE A 587 5.62 -29.53 11.89
CA PHE A 587 5.95 -28.80 10.66
C PHE A 587 6.19 -29.71 9.44
N TYR A 588 6.71 -30.92 9.64
CA TYR A 588 6.99 -31.85 8.55
C TYR A 588 5.77 -32.62 8.06
N GLY A 589 4.68 -32.55 8.82
CA GLY A 589 3.47 -33.31 8.62
C GLY A 589 2.48 -32.70 7.64
N ASN A 590 1.40 -33.45 7.40
CA ASN A 590 0.27 -33.04 6.55
C ASN A 590 -0.82 -32.24 7.29
N SER A 591 -0.72 -32.08 8.61
CA SER A 591 -1.77 -31.47 9.45
C SER A 591 -1.25 -30.26 10.24
N ARG A 592 -0.46 -29.42 9.57
CA ARG A 592 0.19 -28.21 10.16
C ARG A 592 -0.82 -27.22 10.75
N ILE A 593 -2.03 -27.19 10.20
CA ILE A 593 -3.13 -26.35 10.70
C ILE A 593 -3.43 -26.57 12.20
N PHE A 594 -3.02 -27.72 12.75
CA PHE A 594 -3.15 -28.01 14.18
C PHE A 594 -2.45 -26.97 15.07
N TYR A 595 -1.24 -26.50 14.72
CA TYR A 595 -0.50 -25.50 15.51
C TYR A 595 -0.61 -24.07 14.98
N GLN A 596 -1.13 -23.87 13.77
CA GLN A 596 -1.35 -22.57 13.10
C GLN A 596 -2.52 -21.81 13.73
N GLY A 597 -2.43 -21.54 15.03
CA GLY A 597 -3.41 -20.77 15.81
C GLY A 597 -3.01 -19.30 15.93
N LYS A 598 -4.00 -18.44 16.18
CA LYS A 598 -3.82 -16.98 16.31
C LYS A 598 -2.74 -16.56 17.30
N VAL A 599 -2.55 -17.31 18.39
CA VAL A 599 -1.59 -16.95 19.46
C VAL A 599 -0.15 -17.32 19.07
N MET A 600 0.05 -18.43 18.36
CA MET A 600 1.38 -18.86 17.92
C MET A 600 1.86 -18.13 16.68
N GLU A 601 0.95 -17.66 15.80
CA GLU A 601 1.25 -16.96 14.53
C GLU A 601 2.29 -17.73 13.69
N ALA A 602 2.15 -19.05 13.62
CA ALA A 602 3.11 -19.96 13.00
C ALA A 602 2.68 -20.40 11.59
N ASP A 603 2.13 -19.48 10.79
CA ASP A 603 1.50 -19.74 9.49
C ASP A 603 2.50 -19.89 8.33
N GLY A 604 3.78 -20.09 8.66
CA GLY A 604 4.89 -20.04 7.73
C GLY A 604 5.11 -21.30 6.89
N ASN A 605 5.68 -21.11 5.71
CA ASN A 605 6.11 -22.19 4.81
C ASN A 605 7.53 -22.68 5.09
N THR A 606 8.32 -21.91 5.84
CA THR A 606 9.68 -22.26 6.26
C THR A 606 9.81 -22.35 7.78
N PRO A 607 10.76 -23.14 8.33
CA PRO A 607 11.00 -23.20 9.77
C PRO A 607 11.33 -21.84 10.43
N PHE A 608 11.85 -20.89 9.65
CA PHE A 608 12.22 -19.55 10.13
C PHE A 608 11.03 -18.62 10.30
N GLU A 609 9.94 -18.85 9.58
CA GLU A 609 8.68 -18.11 9.72
C GLU A 609 7.89 -18.53 10.98
N ILE A 610 8.27 -19.64 11.62
CA ILE A 610 7.76 -20.00 12.94
C ILE A 610 8.50 -19.15 13.99
N PRO A 611 7.78 -18.47 14.91
CA PRO A 611 8.42 -17.74 15.99
C PRO A 611 9.40 -18.62 16.76
N SER A 612 10.62 -18.10 16.98
CA SER A 612 11.74 -18.85 17.57
C SER A 612 11.40 -19.53 18.90
N THR A 613 10.48 -18.92 19.66
CA THR A 613 9.99 -19.44 20.94
C THR A 613 9.17 -20.72 20.82
N PHE A 614 8.42 -20.91 19.73
CA PHE A 614 7.61 -22.10 19.48
C PHE A 614 8.26 -23.08 18.49
N ARG A 615 9.31 -22.63 17.79
CA ARG A 615 10.00 -23.41 16.74
C ARG A 615 10.42 -24.80 17.20
N ASN A 616 11.13 -24.91 18.32
CA ASN A 616 11.54 -26.21 18.86
C ASN A 616 10.34 -27.16 19.11
N MET A 617 9.23 -26.62 19.61
CA MET A 617 8.04 -27.41 19.93
C MET A 617 7.38 -27.98 18.67
N VAL A 618 7.18 -27.15 17.64
CA VAL A 618 6.45 -27.56 16.43
C VAL A 618 7.31 -28.31 15.41
N LEU A 619 8.63 -28.09 15.43
CA LEU A 619 9.57 -28.82 14.57
C LEU A 619 9.93 -30.19 15.13
N SER A 620 9.86 -30.40 16.45
CA SER A 620 10.37 -31.64 17.03
C SER A 620 9.49 -32.85 16.67
N ASN A 621 10.15 -33.92 16.25
CA ASN A 621 9.52 -35.22 16.02
C ASN A 621 9.89 -36.25 17.10
N LYS A 622 10.43 -35.83 18.25
CA LYS A 622 10.86 -36.75 19.32
C LYS A 622 9.73 -37.60 19.90
N ILE A 623 8.53 -37.04 20.05
CA ILE A 623 7.37 -37.80 20.53
C ILE A 623 6.98 -38.87 19.51
N ALA A 624 6.91 -38.51 18.22
CA ALA A 624 6.62 -39.45 17.14
C ALA A 624 7.69 -40.57 17.07
N GLU A 625 8.97 -40.21 17.16
CA GLU A 625 10.09 -41.16 17.23
C GLU A 625 9.89 -42.19 18.36
N GLY A 626 9.57 -41.72 19.57
CA GLY A 626 9.30 -42.58 20.73
C GLY A 626 8.18 -43.58 20.46
N TYR A 627 7.05 -43.13 19.89
CA TYR A 627 5.94 -44.01 19.55
C TYR A 627 6.28 -44.97 18.39
N TYR A 628 7.06 -44.57 17.39
CA TYR A 628 7.52 -45.49 16.35
C TYR A 628 8.39 -46.62 16.92
N LEU A 629 9.30 -46.30 17.86
CA LEU A 629 10.12 -47.30 18.53
C LEU A 629 9.30 -48.22 19.44
N MET A 630 8.29 -47.67 20.13
CA MET A 630 7.35 -48.48 20.91
C MET A 630 6.54 -49.43 20.00
N ALA A 631 6.12 -48.96 18.82
CA ALA A 631 5.46 -49.81 17.83
C ALA A 631 6.42 -50.90 17.31
N ALA A 632 7.69 -50.58 17.05
CA ALA A 632 8.70 -51.56 16.66
C ALA A 632 8.88 -52.68 17.70
N ASN A 633 8.81 -52.34 18.99
CA ASN A 633 8.89 -53.33 20.08
C ASN A 633 7.65 -54.23 20.14
N ALA A 634 6.47 -53.70 19.82
CA ALA A 634 5.21 -54.46 19.78
C ALA A 634 5.00 -55.24 18.46
N ALA A 635 5.81 -54.99 17.44
CA ALA A 635 5.69 -55.61 16.13
C ALA A 635 6.02 -57.11 16.15
N LYS A 636 5.22 -57.91 15.43
CA LYS A 636 5.37 -59.38 15.38
C LYS A 636 6.21 -59.86 14.20
N THR A 637 6.36 -59.04 13.17
CA THR A 637 7.05 -59.41 11.92
C THR A 637 8.23 -58.49 11.65
N LYS A 638 9.22 -58.98 10.89
CA LYS A 638 10.34 -58.15 10.41
C LYS A 638 9.85 -56.98 9.55
N GLU A 639 8.84 -57.18 8.71
CA GLU A 639 8.23 -56.12 7.87
C GLU A 639 7.70 -54.96 8.72
N GLN A 640 6.93 -55.29 9.76
CA GLN A 640 6.39 -54.29 10.68
C GLN A 640 7.49 -53.52 11.42
N LYS A 641 8.54 -54.22 11.87
CA LYS A 641 9.71 -53.61 12.52
C LYS A 641 10.46 -52.69 11.56
N ALA A 642 10.76 -53.16 10.34
CA ALA A 642 11.42 -52.38 9.31
C ALA A 642 10.65 -51.07 9.04
N ARG A 643 9.32 -51.15 8.88
CA ARG A 643 8.47 -49.97 8.71
C ARG A 643 8.61 -48.98 9.86
N CYS A 644 8.51 -49.43 11.11
CA CYS A 644 8.65 -48.56 12.28
C CYS A 644 10.04 -47.91 12.38
N ILE A 645 11.11 -48.67 12.13
CA ILE A 645 12.48 -48.14 12.19
C ILE A 645 12.72 -47.11 11.08
N PHE A 646 12.15 -47.30 9.89
CA PHE A 646 12.20 -46.29 8.84
C PHE A 646 11.46 -45.01 9.21
N MET A 647 10.27 -45.12 9.80
CA MET A 647 9.57 -43.91 10.26
C MET A 647 10.35 -43.18 11.39
N ALA A 648 11.03 -43.92 12.26
CA ALA A 648 11.95 -43.33 13.24
C ALA A 648 13.16 -42.65 12.56
N SER A 649 13.65 -43.15 11.43
CA SER A 649 14.73 -42.50 10.66
C SER A 649 14.31 -41.16 10.06
N LYS A 650 13.05 -41.01 9.64
CA LYS A 650 12.49 -39.71 9.22
C LYS A 650 12.55 -38.70 10.37
N CYS A 651 12.18 -39.14 11.58
CA CYS A 651 12.25 -38.30 12.78
C CYS A 651 13.69 -37.90 13.10
N GLU A 652 14.63 -38.84 13.06
CA GLU A 652 16.08 -38.57 13.26
C GLU A 652 16.60 -37.52 12.27
N ARG A 653 16.28 -37.67 10.99
CA ARG A 653 16.68 -36.71 9.94
C ARG A 653 16.12 -35.33 10.23
N ASN A 654 14.84 -35.22 10.58
CA ASN A 654 14.21 -33.94 10.88
C ASN A 654 14.88 -33.26 12.09
N GLU A 655 15.18 -34.02 13.15
CA GLU A 655 15.92 -33.55 14.32
C GLU A 655 17.35 -33.07 13.98
N SER A 656 17.96 -33.67 12.95
CA SER A 656 19.23 -33.23 12.39
C SER A 656 19.18 -31.80 11.87
N TYR A 657 18.18 -31.52 11.04
CA TYR A 657 17.94 -30.20 10.46
C TYR A 657 17.54 -29.18 11.53
N ASN A 658 16.71 -29.59 12.49
CA ASN A 658 16.29 -28.76 13.61
C ASN A 658 17.46 -28.19 14.41
N LYS A 659 18.59 -28.90 14.51
CA LYS A 659 19.78 -28.35 15.19
C LYS A 659 20.32 -27.10 14.50
N GLU A 660 20.29 -27.04 13.17
CA GLU A 660 20.70 -25.86 12.41
C GLU A 660 19.66 -24.75 12.49
N TYR A 661 18.36 -25.08 12.34
CA TYR A 661 17.27 -24.09 12.42
C TYR A 661 17.18 -23.39 13.78
N ASN A 662 17.54 -24.09 14.86
CA ASN A 662 17.43 -23.58 16.23
C ASN A 662 18.74 -23.02 16.79
N LYS A 663 19.79 -22.86 15.98
CA LYS A 663 21.01 -22.18 16.43
C LYS A 663 20.69 -20.72 16.79
N PRO A 664 21.23 -20.17 17.91
CA PRO A 664 20.97 -18.79 18.31
C PRO A 664 21.27 -17.74 17.24
N GLN A 665 22.34 -17.94 16.45
CA GLN A 665 22.68 -17.04 15.34
C GLN A 665 21.65 -17.03 14.20
N ASN A 666 20.83 -18.08 14.09
CA ASN A 666 19.83 -18.22 13.03
C ASN A 666 18.42 -17.80 13.51
N ALA A 667 18.28 -17.24 14.72
CA ALA A 667 16.98 -16.98 15.34
C ALA A 667 16.07 -16.08 14.49
N ASN A 668 16.67 -15.10 13.80
CA ASN A 668 16.01 -14.06 13.00
C ASN A 668 16.46 -14.05 11.53
N GLU A 669 17.13 -15.11 11.07
CA GLU A 669 17.63 -15.18 9.69
C GLU A 669 16.55 -15.60 8.70
N SER A 670 16.76 -15.24 7.44
CA SER A 670 15.93 -15.73 6.32
C SER A 670 16.43 -17.09 5.85
N TYR A 671 15.50 -17.94 5.37
CA TYR A 671 15.84 -19.24 4.78
C TYR A 671 16.93 -19.14 3.69
N TRP A 672 16.90 -18.06 2.91
CA TRP A 672 17.85 -17.81 1.81
C TRP A 672 19.27 -17.45 2.26
N ASN A 673 19.45 -17.10 3.54
CA ASN A 673 20.73 -16.63 4.10
C ASN A 673 21.46 -17.71 4.90
N VAL A 674 20.83 -18.85 5.17
CA VAL A 674 21.40 -19.91 6.00
C VAL A 674 21.65 -21.14 5.15
N ASN A 675 22.89 -21.62 5.12
CA ASN A 675 23.18 -22.93 4.56
C ASN A 675 22.80 -24.01 5.58
N ILE A 676 21.82 -24.84 5.23
CA ILE A 676 21.25 -25.85 6.11
C ILE A 676 21.69 -27.23 5.66
N GLU A 677 22.57 -27.84 6.44
CA GLU A 677 23.04 -29.21 6.23
C GLU A 677 22.65 -30.09 7.42
N PRO A 678 22.25 -31.36 7.21
CA PRO A 678 21.96 -32.26 8.31
C PRO A 678 23.25 -32.58 9.08
N VAL A 679 23.22 -32.38 10.40
CA VAL A 679 24.39 -32.54 11.28
C VAL A 679 24.67 -34.01 11.64
N PHE A 680 23.64 -34.84 11.71
CA PHE A 680 23.69 -36.26 12.07
C PHE A 680 22.47 -37.03 11.51
N TYR A 681 22.66 -38.20 10.91
CA TYR A 681 21.58 -39.16 10.65
C TYR A 681 22.19 -40.52 10.26
N GLY A 682 21.40 -41.58 10.35
CA GLY A 682 21.79 -42.90 9.85
C GLY A 682 21.87 -43.99 10.91
N LYS A 683 21.58 -43.68 12.19
CA LYS A 683 21.43 -44.71 13.23
C LYS A 683 20.36 -45.72 12.83
N TYR A 684 19.20 -45.24 12.43
CA TYR A 684 18.08 -46.11 12.05
C TYR A 684 18.26 -46.72 10.65
N PHE A 685 18.91 -46.03 9.72
CA PHE A 685 19.30 -46.63 8.44
C PHE A 685 20.29 -47.79 8.60
N SER A 686 21.24 -47.67 9.54
CA SER A 686 22.14 -48.77 9.90
C SER A 686 21.37 -50.00 10.39
N VAL A 687 20.38 -49.79 11.27
CA VAL A 687 19.52 -50.87 11.76
C VAL A 687 18.70 -51.50 10.62
N LEU A 688 18.13 -50.70 9.73
CA LEU A 688 17.40 -51.19 8.56
C LEU A 688 18.27 -52.09 7.67
N LYS A 689 19.48 -51.64 7.34
CA LYS A 689 20.43 -52.38 6.52
C LYS A 689 20.87 -53.68 7.18
N THR A 690 21.24 -53.62 8.46
CA THR A 690 21.84 -54.76 9.15
C THR A 690 20.84 -55.84 9.55
N GLN A 691 19.58 -55.47 9.82
CA GLN A 691 18.60 -56.40 10.41
C GLN A 691 17.39 -56.69 9.52
N TYR A 692 17.14 -55.87 8.48
CA TYR A 692 15.90 -55.89 7.72
C TYR A 692 16.09 -55.80 6.19
N GLU A 693 17.30 -55.99 5.67
CA GLU A 693 17.58 -55.99 4.22
C GLU A 693 16.76 -57.06 3.45
N ASP A 694 16.39 -58.14 4.13
CA ASP A 694 15.57 -59.24 3.59
C ASP A 694 14.07 -58.92 3.47
N THR A 695 13.63 -57.73 3.92
CA THR A 695 12.21 -57.35 3.92
C THR A 695 11.77 -56.68 2.62
N LYS A 696 10.51 -56.88 2.24
CA LYS A 696 9.88 -56.16 1.11
C LYS A 696 9.84 -54.66 1.38
N PHE A 697 9.54 -54.27 2.62
CA PHE A 697 9.51 -52.87 3.00
C PHE A 697 10.88 -52.19 2.79
N TYR A 698 12.00 -52.87 3.08
CA TYR A 698 13.33 -52.33 2.82
C TYR A 698 13.55 -51.99 1.34
N SER A 699 13.16 -52.90 0.45
CA SER A 699 13.24 -52.70 -1.00
C SER A 699 12.40 -51.51 -1.46
N GLU A 700 11.20 -51.34 -0.91
CA GLU A 700 10.32 -50.19 -1.17
C GLU A 700 10.95 -48.89 -0.65
N ALA A 701 11.44 -48.89 0.60
CA ALA A 701 12.04 -47.72 1.23
C ALA A 701 13.29 -47.20 0.50
N ILE A 702 14.16 -48.08 -0.01
CA ILE A 702 15.33 -47.67 -0.82
C ILE A 702 14.91 -47.06 -2.16
N LYS A 703 13.83 -47.58 -2.76
CA LYS A 703 13.30 -47.04 -4.01
C LYS A 703 12.75 -45.64 -3.82
N GLU A 704 12.05 -45.41 -2.72
CA GLU A 704 11.35 -44.15 -2.46
C GLU A 704 12.24 -43.08 -1.78
N CYS A 705 13.18 -43.47 -0.91
CA CYS A 705 13.97 -42.54 -0.10
C CYS A 705 15.42 -42.37 -0.60
N GLY A 706 15.71 -41.23 -1.22
CA GLY A 706 17.05 -40.88 -1.71
C GLY A 706 18.14 -40.90 -0.62
N TYR A 707 17.85 -40.37 0.58
CA TYR A 707 18.79 -40.40 1.70
C TYR A 707 19.17 -41.82 2.10
N PHE A 708 18.18 -42.72 2.14
CA PHE A 708 18.42 -44.09 2.53
C PHE A 708 19.23 -44.83 1.47
N ARG A 709 18.89 -44.63 0.18
CA ARG A 709 19.67 -45.17 -0.94
C ARG A 709 21.12 -44.70 -0.91
N SER A 710 21.36 -43.40 -0.72
CA SER A 710 22.72 -42.86 -0.62
C SER A 710 23.50 -43.41 0.58
N TYR A 711 22.83 -43.67 1.72
CA TYR A 711 23.46 -44.33 2.86
C TYR A 711 23.83 -45.80 2.54
N ASP A 712 22.91 -46.52 1.89
CA ASP A 712 23.11 -47.92 1.50
C ASP A 712 24.27 -48.09 0.50
N ASP A 713 24.31 -47.25 -0.54
CA ASP A 713 25.32 -47.26 -1.61
C ASP A 713 26.72 -46.92 -1.08
N LYS A 714 26.84 -45.98 -0.13
CA LYS A 714 28.14 -45.63 0.48
C LYS A 714 28.79 -46.84 1.14
N ILE A 715 28.02 -47.70 1.80
CA ILE A 715 28.53 -48.89 2.49
C ILE A 715 28.85 -50.03 1.49
N LYS A 716 28.25 -50.05 0.30
CA LYS A 716 28.55 -51.05 -0.75
C LYS A 716 29.88 -50.79 -1.48
N ASN A 717 30.40 -49.56 -1.40
CA ASN A 717 31.64 -49.14 -2.04
C ASN A 717 32.87 -49.14 -1.10
N TYR A 718 32.70 -49.68 0.11
CA TYR A 718 33.78 -50.06 1.06
C TYR A 718 33.71 -51.57 1.27
#